data_AF-A0A6A6WIL5-F1
#
_entry.id   AF-A0A6A6WIL5-F1
#
_cell.length_a   1.000
_cell.length_b   1.000
_cell.length_c   1.000
_cell.angle_alpha   90.00
_cell.angle_beta   90.00
_cell.angle_gamma   90.00
#
_symmetry.space_group_name_H-M   'P 1'
#
loop_
_entity.id
_entity.type
_entity.pdbx_description
1 polymer ?
#
loop_
_entity_poly.entity_id
_entity_poly.type
_entity_poly.pdbx_seq_one_letter_code
_entity_poly.pdbx_strand_id
1 'polypeptide(L)'
;MNDVETVTVKLAELLRHPEDLDKISALKSEFTRKKAAVDTQLKLGLREQLEITQSGMGSITDGQRTINLIKEEMMKIDKLCSDSTQMIRDFPHINLVAQTHRNFAQVETMKRDIDRFEEKLDELEALLQENEQDLDTQPNLLQVHYGLTELRNIKDSAMDQIRSSANTSMELLENLQLNSGYTLQDYFNRLDELIGKFDKHIDYACMSLIEFVQTNNHGMVVRLATIIDAEEKNDKKARALQDAQKEYKELAARFKSIASGPKEVRGYKDRFLHSIEKVCREQMDQANQAFLNEPDRLDKKLRWYFNDLNTVKIGMVTLMPKKWRIMQTYANIYHNTMHDWLISRVDAEDRTNAHLLIIAQWVEKYYAKMKKLGLSEDDLIPHVIDNRSDELVREYRQQIIKSVEEWMDRMASNDKQTFLSRQEGSLSQDENGCFRTKTLPDLWFMLREQLTVAGNSDRTDVAEGVVEAMFRALTARQQLWQNLIDNELQKYSMPTADIEGLQPLQDWIVAIANDQIACIDDGDNTEGSVSYLSRFSRDFTPLVSPQYAQQALATSDSLRDGYIDLGTHCISVFASLIFAVDFKPFLGEFFTQAWYGQKRISQFVLTFQDYLSDYEGVLHPSLRDILVEELADELLVRYLSSVRNKGVKFRRSDPYGDKIRDDLVTAFDFFKQFPAFDVIKQKWRVVDGFLRMLNAEKAELPAVYEQFKIDYWDTSMSWVEAVMRARDDFDRSTLNSVKAKAAEVYAERGPETAPKSHSNKPGRPTKVPHKSSAAVKDSKEAAKKAHSPLSHHEALRKRAMSKKTNDTAPGEDELAQPSPVVHRKLPQSSLSRNVDAQRRKAAHPGQRNRTAAKLRREFPHLKPRTRYIPQSVVKSKWTHLSVSAQDQVKEIFKAAKWPVVASRKDEKHRREAEAILGQLVQRLETRLPNMPFPPKTKELHFDLEKLMERNRLLDGQLTASLHGVKLLEAEIEKEERALSHDRAVSEQLESKAKLAEQKHRQTGAKLHPLLRSSAATGDDDHPESIKVAFSTRINATSIDETDQDLVPLLDQLRNHLESMQANVAPIYGLRNTIAQAHCALTGVLSEHMDSEQFVSLPG
;
A
#
# COMPACT_ATOMS: atom_id res chain seq x y z
N MET A 1 19.55 -10.22 12.44
CA MET A 1 20.29 -9.40 11.46
C MET A 1 19.36 -8.28 11.02
N ASN A 2 19.35 -7.13 11.69
CA ASN A 2 18.41 -6.04 11.37
C ASN A 2 19.12 -4.70 11.09
N ASP A 3 20.43 -4.63 11.30
CA ASP A 3 21.16 -3.36 11.42
C ASP A 3 21.65 -2.79 10.09
N VAL A 4 21.60 -3.58 9.00
CA VAL A 4 22.20 -3.24 7.69
C VAL A 4 21.50 -2.04 7.02
N GLU A 5 20.19 -1.88 7.23
CA GLU A 5 19.41 -0.75 6.66
C GLU A 5 19.73 0.61 7.31
N THR A 6 20.46 0.64 8.44
CA THR A 6 20.75 1.88 9.18
C THR A 6 21.99 2.64 8.69
N VAL A 7 22.78 2.06 7.77
CA VAL A 7 24.04 2.69 7.30
C VAL A 7 23.80 3.77 6.24
N THR A 8 22.61 3.83 5.63
CA THR A 8 22.17 4.86 4.67
C THR A 8 21.37 6.00 5.31
N VAL A 9 21.40 6.15 6.65
CA VAL A 9 20.93 7.37 7.33
C VAL A 9 21.63 8.58 6.72
N LYS A 10 20.84 9.51 6.19
CA LYS A 10 21.30 10.43 5.14
C LYS A 10 22.40 11.36 5.64
N LEU A 11 23.49 11.44 4.87
CA LEU A 11 24.54 12.46 5.09
C LEU A 11 23.96 13.90 5.10
N ALA A 12 22.89 14.13 4.34
CA ALA A 12 22.14 15.39 4.27
C ALA A 12 21.26 15.71 5.49
N GLU A 13 21.07 14.77 6.43
CA GLU A 13 20.44 15.05 7.73
C GLU A 13 21.48 15.34 8.83
N LEU A 14 22.73 14.87 8.64
CA LEU A 14 23.86 15.07 9.55
C LEU A 14 24.71 16.33 9.27
N LEU A 15 24.60 16.91 8.07
CA LEU A 15 25.32 18.11 7.63
C LEU A 15 24.33 19.16 7.13
N ARG A 16 23.68 19.89 8.05
CA ARG A 16 22.67 20.92 7.70
C ARG A 16 23.21 22.34 7.81
N HIS A 17 24.25 22.58 8.61
CA HIS A 17 24.85 23.89 8.82
C HIS A 17 26.36 23.85 8.53
N PRO A 18 27.00 24.98 8.14
CA PRO A 18 28.44 25.02 7.84
C PRO A 18 29.33 24.55 8.99
N GLU A 19 28.91 24.77 10.23
CA GLU A 19 29.60 24.34 11.47
C GLU A 19 29.57 22.81 11.69
N ASP A 20 28.73 22.07 10.96
CA ASP A 20 28.74 20.61 11.01
C ASP A 20 29.96 20.00 10.30
N LEU A 21 30.67 20.78 9.47
CA LEU A 21 31.86 20.31 8.75
C LEU A 21 33.01 19.91 9.68
N ASP A 22 33.20 20.59 10.81
CA ASP A 22 34.25 20.25 11.78
C ASP A 22 34.04 18.85 12.40
N LYS A 23 32.77 18.43 12.52
CA LYS A 23 32.34 17.14 13.07
C LYS A 23 32.68 15.97 12.13
N ILE A 24 32.99 16.22 10.85
CA ILE A 24 33.36 15.19 9.87
C ILE A 24 34.60 14.40 10.32
N SER A 25 35.55 15.04 11.01
CA SER A 25 36.74 14.37 11.56
C SER A 25 36.38 13.27 12.56
N ALA A 26 35.52 13.60 13.53
CA ALA A 26 35.01 12.69 14.54
C ALA A 26 34.12 11.60 13.92
N LEU A 27 33.16 11.97 13.07
CA LEU A 27 32.28 11.04 12.36
C LEU A 27 33.07 10.03 11.51
N LYS A 28 34.11 10.48 10.80
CA LYS A 28 35.01 9.59 10.03
C LYS A 28 35.73 8.58 10.93
N SER A 29 36.14 8.98 12.14
CA SER A 29 36.74 8.05 13.11
C SER A 29 35.74 7.01 13.63
N GLU A 30 34.50 7.45 13.92
CA GLU A 30 33.38 6.60 14.31
C GLU A 30 33.02 5.58 13.23
N PHE A 31 32.81 6.02 11.98
CA PHE A 31 32.52 5.13 10.86
C PHE A 31 33.69 4.21 10.52
N THR A 32 34.94 4.64 10.69
CA THR A 32 36.11 3.75 10.54
C THR A 32 36.14 2.66 11.61
N ARG A 33 35.80 2.98 12.87
CA ARG A 33 35.67 2.02 13.97
C ARG A 33 34.50 1.06 13.76
N LYS A 34 33.33 1.58 13.36
CA LYS A 34 32.14 0.78 13.03
C LYS A 34 32.41 -0.16 11.85
N LYS A 35 33.06 0.32 10.78
CA LYS A 35 33.54 -0.51 9.68
C LYS A 35 34.51 -1.58 10.15
N ALA A 36 35.52 -1.25 10.96
CA ALA A 36 36.50 -2.24 11.45
C ALA A 36 35.82 -3.37 12.26
N ALA A 37 34.81 -3.04 13.06
CA ALA A 37 34.00 -4.03 13.78
C ALA A 37 33.20 -4.93 12.81
N VAL A 38 32.53 -4.34 11.82
CA VAL A 38 31.81 -5.08 10.76
C VAL A 38 32.76 -5.94 9.93
N ASP A 39 33.93 -5.45 9.54
CA ASP A 39 34.96 -6.21 8.80
C ASP A 39 35.48 -7.40 9.62
N THR A 40 35.60 -7.28 10.95
CA THR A 40 35.93 -8.43 11.81
C THR A 40 34.76 -9.42 11.96
N GLN A 41 33.52 -8.94 12.07
CA GLN A 41 32.33 -9.79 12.14
C GLN A 41 32.11 -10.54 10.82
N LEU A 42 32.30 -9.88 9.67
CA LEU A 42 32.27 -10.48 8.34
C LEU A 42 33.39 -11.51 8.16
N LYS A 43 34.61 -11.26 8.63
CA LYS A 43 35.70 -12.26 8.59
C LYS A 43 35.42 -13.48 9.44
N LEU A 44 34.82 -13.32 10.62
CA LEU A 44 34.39 -14.43 11.47
C LEU A 44 33.25 -15.22 10.82
N GLY A 45 32.18 -14.54 10.36
CA GLY A 45 31.06 -15.18 9.68
C GLY A 45 31.45 -15.86 8.38
N LEU A 46 32.32 -15.27 7.56
CA LEU A 46 32.85 -15.88 6.34
C LEU A 46 33.68 -17.12 6.67
N ARG A 47 34.50 -17.09 7.72
CA ARG A 47 35.25 -18.25 8.18
C ARG A 47 34.31 -19.37 8.65
N GLU A 48 33.32 -19.04 9.47
CA GLU A 48 32.33 -20.00 9.99
C GLU A 48 31.52 -20.63 8.85
N GLN A 49 31.07 -19.83 7.87
CA GLN A 49 30.39 -20.33 6.67
C GLN A 49 31.30 -21.17 5.78
N LEU A 50 32.60 -20.85 5.65
CA LEU A 50 33.56 -21.70 4.96
C LEU A 50 33.80 -23.03 5.69
N GLU A 51 33.88 -23.01 7.03
CA GLU A 51 34.08 -24.20 7.87
C GLU A 51 32.84 -25.11 7.85
N ILE A 52 31.63 -24.54 7.90
CA ILE A 52 30.35 -25.22 7.65
C ILE A 52 30.29 -25.78 6.22
N THR A 53 30.68 -25.01 5.20
CA THR A 53 30.69 -25.44 3.80
C THR A 53 31.68 -26.59 3.57
N GLN A 54 32.86 -26.53 4.19
CA GLN A 54 33.88 -27.58 4.13
C GLN A 54 33.40 -28.86 4.85
N SER A 55 32.76 -28.72 6.02
CA SER A 55 32.12 -29.84 6.73
C SER A 55 30.95 -30.44 5.94
N GLY A 56 30.18 -29.59 5.25
CA GLY A 56 29.10 -29.97 4.33
C GLY A 56 29.63 -30.74 3.12
N MET A 57 30.68 -30.24 2.46
CA MET A 57 31.38 -30.94 1.38
C MET A 57 31.94 -32.28 1.83
N GLY A 58 32.53 -32.36 3.03
CA GLY A 58 32.98 -33.62 3.63
C GLY A 58 31.83 -34.60 3.82
N SER A 59 30.73 -34.15 4.42
CA SER A 59 29.52 -34.94 4.66
C SER A 59 28.83 -35.41 3.37
N ILE A 60 28.82 -34.57 2.34
CA ILE A 60 28.31 -34.92 0.99
C ILE A 60 29.25 -35.93 0.33
N THR A 61 30.57 -35.75 0.43
CA THR A 61 31.57 -36.66 -0.15
C THR A 61 31.49 -38.05 0.50
N ASP A 62 31.42 -38.11 1.84
CA ASP A 62 31.29 -39.37 2.58
C ASP A 62 29.90 -39.99 2.39
N GLY A 63 28.85 -39.18 2.28
CA GLY A 63 27.50 -39.60 1.90
C GLY A 63 27.47 -40.23 0.51
N GLN A 64 28.09 -39.59 -0.49
CA GLN A 64 28.21 -40.10 -1.85
C GLN A 64 29.10 -41.36 -1.92
N ARG A 65 30.19 -41.41 -1.16
CA ARG A 65 31.02 -42.62 -1.01
C ARG A 65 30.21 -43.77 -0.41
N THR A 66 29.37 -43.48 0.59
CA THR A 66 28.45 -44.45 1.22
C THR A 66 27.34 -44.89 0.28
N ILE A 67 26.76 -43.98 -0.52
CA ILE A 67 25.74 -44.29 -1.53
C ILE A 67 26.34 -45.16 -2.64
N ASN A 68 27.55 -44.88 -3.12
CA ASN A 68 28.25 -45.71 -4.08
C ASN A 68 28.53 -47.11 -3.52
N LEU A 69 28.98 -47.22 -2.26
CA LEU A 69 29.21 -48.50 -1.60
C LEU A 69 27.90 -49.28 -1.39
N ILE A 70 26.80 -48.61 -1.01
CA ILE A 70 25.45 -49.23 -0.96
C ILE A 70 25.00 -49.66 -2.36
N LYS A 71 25.27 -48.88 -3.41
CA LYS A 71 24.95 -49.23 -4.79
C LYS A 71 25.74 -50.45 -5.25
N GLU A 72 27.03 -50.53 -4.93
CA GLU A 72 27.86 -51.71 -5.18
C GLU A 72 27.38 -52.94 -4.43
N GLU A 73 27.11 -52.84 -3.12
CA GLU A 73 26.58 -53.95 -2.34
C GLU A 73 25.18 -54.37 -2.83
N MET A 74 24.34 -53.42 -3.25
CA MET A 74 23.03 -53.75 -3.82
C MET A 74 23.14 -54.35 -5.23
N MET A 75 24.13 -53.97 -6.06
CA MET A 75 24.44 -54.66 -7.32
C MET A 75 25.05 -56.04 -7.09
N LYS A 76 25.86 -56.23 -6.03
CA LYS A 76 26.34 -57.56 -5.61
C LYS A 76 25.18 -58.43 -5.12
N ILE A 77 24.24 -57.88 -4.36
CA ILE A 77 23.03 -58.58 -3.91
C ILE A 77 22.12 -58.92 -5.10
N ASP A 78 21.84 -57.97 -6.01
CA ASP A 78 21.01 -58.21 -7.19
C ASP A 78 21.64 -59.25 -8.13
N LYS A 79 22.97 -59.19 -8.31
CA LYS A 79 23.74 -60.23 -9.00
C LYS A 79 23.66 -61.59 -8.28
N LEU A 80 23.87 -61.66 -6.97
CA LEU A 80 23.72 -62.91 -6.21
C LEU A 80 22.29 -63.46 -6.24
N CYS A 81 21.26 -62.60 -6.30
CA CYS A 81 19.87 -62.98 -6.50
C CYS A 81 19.62 -63.52 -7.92
N SER A 82 20.19 -62.89 -8.96
CA SER A 82 20.16 -63.39 -10.33
C SER A 82 20.88 -64.74 -10.46
N ASP A 83 22.12 -64.82 -9.96
CA ASP A 83 22.97 -66.01 -10.04
C ASP A 83 22.34 -67.18 -9.26
N SER A 84 21.74 -66.94 -8.09
CA SER A 84 20.99 -67.97 -7.35
C SER A 84 19.64 -68.34 -7.98
N THR A 85 18.97 -67.40 -8.67
CA THR A 85 17.78 -67.70 -9.51
C THR A 85 18.16 -68.61 -10.69
N GLN A 86 19.35 -68.45 -11.26
CA GLN A 86 19.85 -69.34 -12.33
C GLN A 86 20.39 -70.68 -11.78
N MET A 87 20.89 -70.71 -10.54
CA MET A 87 21.45 -71.92 -9.92
C MET A 87 20.38 -72.95 -9.50
N ILE A 88 19.14 -72.52 -9.25
CA ILE A 88 18.01 -73.39 -8.87
C ILE A 88 17.12 -73.62 -10.10
N ARG A 89 17.33 -74.73 -10.83
CA ARG A 89 16.62 -75.05 -12.09
C ARG A 89 15.09 -74.99 -11.98
N ASP A 90 14.53 -75.45 -10.86
CA ASP A 90 13.08 -75.52 -10.65
C ASP A 90 12.49 -74.25 -9.99
N PHE A 91 13.29 -73.19 -9.81
CA PHE A 91 12.82 -71.93 -9.21
C PHE A 91 11.61 -71.31 -9.92
N PRO A 92 11.47 -71.37 -11.27
CA PRO A 92 10.24 -70.91 -11.94
C PRO A 92 8.99 -71.67 -11.48
N HIS A 93 9.09 -72.98 -11.24
CA HIS A 93 7.97 -73.80 -10.76
C HIS A 93 7.68 -73.56 -9.27
N ILE A 94 8.71 -73.39 -8.43
CA ILE A 94 8.54 -73.04 -7.01
C ILE A 94 7.92 -71.65 -6.86
N ASN A 95 8.38 -70.68 -7.66
CA ASN A 95 7.83 -69.32 -7.71
C ASN A 95 6.38 -69.32 -8.22
N LEU A 96 6.06 -70.13 -9.24
CA LEU A 96 4.69 -70.33 -9.70
C LEU A 96 3.80 -70.89 -8.58
N VAL A 97 4.22 -71.97 -7.90
CA VAL A 97 3.46 -72.54 -6.76
C VAL A 97 3.29 -71.54 -5.62
N ALA A 98 4.31 -70.75 -5.29
CA ALA A 98 4.23 -69.71 -4.28
C ALA A 98 3.28 -68.56 -4.67
N GLN A 99 3.26 -68.18 -5.95
CA GLN A 99 2.28 -67.22 -6.49
C GLN A 99 0.87 -67.81 -6.49
N THR A 100 0.69 -69.05 -6.92
CA THR A 100 -0.60 -69.77 -6.89
C THR A 100 -1.16 -69.85 -5.47
N HIS A 101 -0.35 -70.23 -4.46
CA HIS A 101 -0.78 -70.25 -3.07
C HIS A 101 -1.11 -68.84 -2.54
N ARG A 102 -0.33 -67.82 -2.92
CA ARG A 102 -0.62 -66.43 -2.54
C ARG A 102 -1.94 -65.94 -3.15
N ASN A 103 -2.18 -66.24 -4.41
CA ASN A 103 -3.41 -65.88 -5.12
C ASN A 103 -4.61 -66.62 -4.52
N PHE A 104 -4.49 -67.92 -4.20
CA PHE A 104 -5.55 -68.67 -3.51
C PHE A 104 -5.89 -68.08 -2.14
N ALA A 105 -4.89 -67.73 -1.32
CA ALA A 105 -5.14 -67.09 -0.03
C ALA A 105 -5.81 -65.70 -0.17
N GLN A 106 -5.49 -64.95 -1.24
CA GLN A 106 -6.15 -63.68 -1.55
C GLN A 106 -7.61 -63.89 -1.99
N VAL A 107 -7.88 -64.89 -2.84
CA VAL A 107 -9.24 -65.24 -3.30
C VAL A 107 -10.09 -65.81 -2.15
N GLU A 108 -9.52 -66.64 -1.27
CA GLU A 108 -10.19 -67.15 -0.08
C GLU A 108 -10.58 -66.01 0.87
N THR A 109 -9.65 -65.08 1.12
CA THR A 109 -9.92 -63.88 1.93
C THR A 109 -10.99 -63.01 1.29
N MET A 110 -10.86 -62.69 -0.01
CA MET A 110 -11.83 -61.89 -0.75
C MET A 110 -13.22 -62.53 -0.77
N LYS A 111 -13.32 -63.85 -0.96
CA LYS A 111 -14.59 -64.57 -0.90
C LYS A 111 -15.21 -64.45 0.50
N ARG A 112 -14.45 -64.72 1.56
CA ARG A 112 -14.93 -64.62 2.95
C ARG A 112 -15.40 -63.20 3.31
N ASP A 113 -14.74 -62.19 2.76
CA ASP A 113 -15.07 -60.79 3.00
C ASP A 113 -16.26 -60.30 2.17
N ILE A 114 -16.53 -60.94 1.01
CA ILE A 114 -17.77 -60.79 0.21
C ILE A 114 -18.94 -61.55 0.86
N ASP A 115 -18.75 -62.80 1.28
CA ASP A 115 -19.75 -63.64 1.97
C ASP A 115 -20.24 -62.99 3.30
N ARG A 116 -19.53 -61.97 3.81
CA ARG A 116 -19.86 -61.18 5.01
C ARG A 116 -20.20 -59.71 4.74
N PHE A 117 -20.26 -59.30 3.47
CA PHE A 117 -20.47 -57.91 3.08
C PHE A 117 -21.91 -57.47 3.37
N GLU A 118 -22.89 -58.34 3.08
CA GLU A 118 -24.33 -58.11 3.30
C GLU A 118 -24.67 -57.96 4.79
N GLU A 119 -24.28 -58.93 5.62
CA GLU A 119 -24.48 -58.91 7.09
C GLU A 119 -23.97 -57.61 7.74
N LYS A 120 -22.77 -57.14 7.34
CA LYS A 120 -22.21 -55.87 7.81
C LYS A 120 -22.93 -54.64 7.28
N LEU A 121 -23.44 -54.68 6.05
CA LEU A 121 -24.12 -53.54 5.45
C LEU A 121 -25.50 -53.35 6.08
N ASP A 122 -26.21 -54.44 6.37
CA ASP A 122 -27.48 -54.43 7.12
C ASP A 122 -27.28 -53.94 8.57
N GLU A 123 -26.22 -54.40 9.27
CA GLU A 123 -25.85 -53.87 10.60
C GLU A 123 -25.63 -52.36 10.57
N LEU A 124 -24.87 -51.87 9.58
CA LEU A 124 -24.55 -50.45 9.44
C LEU A 124 -25.74 -49.59 9.03
N GLU A 125 -26.66 -50.11 8.22
CA GLU A 125 -27.88 -49.40 7.85
C GLU A 125 -28.84 -49.26 9.05
N ALA A 126 -28.99 -50.32 9.86
CA ALA A 126 -29.75 -50.24 11.12
C ALA A 126 -29.13 -49.24 12.10
N LEU A 127 -27.81 -49.32 12.34
CA LEU A 127 -27.09 -48.40 13.24
C LEU A 127 -27.12 -46.94 12.75
N LEU A 128 -27.26 -46.70 11.45
CA LEU A 128 -27.42 -45.36 10.86
C LEU A 128 -28.87 -44.87 11.04
N GLN A 129 -29.86 -45.72 10.81
CA GLN A 129 -31.28 -45.42 11.04
C GLN A 129 -31.60 -45.12 12.52
N GLU A 130 -30.85 -45.68 13.47
CA GLU A 130 -30.89 -45.25 14.88
C GLU A 130 -30.39 -43.80 15.07
N ASN A 131 -29.33 -43.38 14.36
CA ASN A 131 -28.83 -41.98 14.41
C ASN A 131 -29.71 -40.99 13.63
N GLU A 132 -30.67 -41.45 12.82
CA GLU A 132 -31.71 -40.61 12.20
C GLU A 132 -32.80 -40.21 13.22
N GLN A 133 -32.96 -40.95 14.32
CA GLN A 133 -33.95 -40.65 15.38
C GLN A 133 -33.45 -39.59 16.38
N ASP A 134 -32.14 -39.48 16.56
CA ASP A 134 -31.48 -38.45 17.39
C ASP A 134 -30.25 -37.88 16.64
N LEU A 135 -30.52 -36.87 15.82
CA LEU A 135 -29.54 -36.15 14.99
C LEU A 135 -28.54 -35.31 15.80
N ASP A 136 -28.83 -35.01 17.07
CA ASP A 136 -27.97 -34.17 17.91
C ASP A 136 -26.97 -35.03 18.71
N THR A 137 -27.41 -36.17 19.25
CA THR A 137 -26.57 -37.04 20.08
C THR A 137 -25.74 -38.03 19.28
N GLN A 138 -26.26 -38.56 18.16
CA GLN A 138 -25.63 -39.55 17.25
C GLN A 138 -24.58 -40.48 17.89
N PRO A 139 -25.00 -41.41 18.77
CA PRO A 139 -24.07 -42.26 19.53
C PRO A 139 -23.24 -43.19 18.63
N ASN A 140 -23.84 -43.76 17.59
CA ASN A 140 -23.25 -44.85 16.81
C ASN A 140 -22.32 -44.35 15.68
N LEU A 141 -22.22 -43.03 15.46
CA LEU A 141 -21.53 -42.41 14.33
C LEU A 141 -20.07 -42.89 14.13
N LEU A 142 -19.35 -43.19 15.23
CA LEU A 142 -17.98 -43.74 15.18
C LEU A 142 -17.92 -45.21 14.72
N GLN A 143 -18.89 -46.03 15.14
CA GLN A 143 -19.00 -47.43 14.70
C GLN A 143 -19.40 -47.49 13.22
N VAL A 144 -20.33 -46.63 12.82
CA VAL A 144 -20.73 -46.46 11.42
C VAL A 144 -19.55 -46.03 10.56
N HIS A 145 -18.76 -45.03 10.98
CA HIS A 145 -17.56 -44.60 10.26
C HIS A 145 -16.51 -45.71 10.09
N TYR A 146 -16.28 -46.49 11.15
CA TYR A 146 -15.35 -47.61 11.13
C TYR A 146 -15.80 -48.71 10.16
N GLY A 147 -17.05 -49.16 10.26
CA GLY A 147 -17.60 -50.22 9.41
C GLY A 147 -17.68 -49.80 7.93
N LEU A 148 -18.15 -48.58 7.64
CA LEU A 148 -18.12 -48.02 6.28
C LEU A 148 -16.69 -47.95 5.73
N THR A 149 -15.69 -47.68 6.59
CA THR A 149 -14.28 -47.69 6.16
C THR A 149 -13.79 -49.11 5.85
N GLU A 150 -14.20 -50.14 6.59
CA GLU A 150 -13.92 -51.54 6.21
C GLU A 150 -14.59 -51.92 4.89
N LEU A 151 -15.89 -51.64 4.70
CA LEU A 151 -16.61 -51.97 3.47
C LEU A 151 -16.04 -51.23 2.24
N ARG A 152 -15.67 -49.95 2.40
CA ARG A 152 -14.92 -49.19 1.37
C ARG A 152 -13.58 -49.86 1.03
N ASN A 153 -12.80 -50.30 2.03
CA ASN A 153 -11.52 -50.99 1.77
C ASN A 153 -11.71 -52.34 1.05
N ILE A 154 -12.82 -53.05 1.31
CA ILE A 154 -13.18 -54.29 0.59
C ILE A 154 -13.55 -53.97 -0.86
N LYS A 155 -14.37 -52.93 -1.10
CA LYS A 155 -14.70 -52.42 -2.45
C LYS A 155 -13.45 -52.00 -3.23
N ASP A 156 -12.56 -51.20 -2.64
CA ASP A 156 -11.26 -50.82 -3.23
C ASP A 156 -10.43 -52.07 -3.63
N SER A 157 -10.29 -53.03 -2.71
CA SER A 157 -9.52 -54.27 -2.91
C SER A 157 -10.11 -55.18 -3.99
N ALA A 158 -11.43 -55.26 -4.09
CA ALA A 158 -12.12 -55.98 -5.16
C ALA A 158 -11.93 -55.28 -6.52
N MET A 159 -12.16 -53.97 -6.56
CA MET A 159 -12.02 -53.15 -7.76
C MET A 159 -10.59 -53.14 -8.30
N ASP A 160 -9.57 -53.10 -7.44
CA ASP A 160 -8.17 -53.23 -7.85
C ASP A 160 -7.85 -54.60 -8.47
N GLN A 161 -8.34 -55.69 -7.88
CA GLN A 161 -8.13 -57.03 -8.44
C GLN A 161 -8.80 -57.16 -9.82
N ILE A 162 -10.04 -56.68 -9.96
CA ILE A 162 -10.79 -56.65 -11.23
C ILE A 162 -10.07 -55.79 -12.27
N ARG A 163 -9.64 -54.57 -11.91
CA ARG A 163 -8.84 -53.64 -12.76
C ARG A 163 -7.47 -54.21 -13.15
N SER A 164 -6.90 -55.13 -12.38
CA SER A 164 -5.59 -55.75 -12.66
C SER A 164 -5.64 -56.92 -13.64
N SER A 165 -6.84 -57.49 -13.87
CA SER A 165 -7.14 -58.45 -14.94
C SER A 165 -7.75 -57.75 -16.15
N ALA A 166 -7.39 -58.17 -17.37
CA ALA A 166 -7.80 -57.47 -18.59
C ALA A 166 -9.15 -57.95 -19.14
N ASN A 167 -10.06 -56.99 -19.38
CA ASN A 167 -11.31 -57.03 -20.14
C ASN A 167 -12.38 -58.07 -19.72
N THR A 168 -12.06 -59.37 -19.64
CA THR A 168 -13.02 -60.44 -19.26
C THR A 168 -13.55 -60.29 -17.82
N SER A 169 -12.88 -59.49 -16.99
CA SER A 169 -13.24 -59.22 -15.60
C SER A 169 -14.34 -58.18 -15.41
N MET A 170 -14.66 -57.37 -16.42
CA MET A 170 -15.77 -56.40 -16.36
C MET A 170 -17.14 -57.08 -16.56
N GLU A 171 -17.25 -57.96 -17.56
CA GLU A 171 -18.46 -58.78 -17.79
C GLU A 171 -18.79 -59.64 -16.55
N LEU A 172 -17.76 -60.12 -15.84
CA LEU A 172 -17.92 -60.83 -14.58
C LEU A 172 -18.38 -59.95 -13.41
N LEU A 173 -18.17 -58.62 -13.43
CA LEU A 173 -18.64 -57.73 -12.36
C LEU A 173 -20.16 -57.51 -12.49
N GLU A 174 -20.63 -57.24 -13.70
CA GLU A 174 -22.06 -57.04 -13.99
C GLU A 174 -22.90 -58.33 -13.87
N ASN A 175 -22.28 -59.51 -14.05
CA ASN A 175 -23.00 -60.79 -14.15
C ASN A 175 -22.65 -61.84 -13.08
N LEU A 176 -21.81 -61.53 -12.07
CA LEU A 176 -21.68 -62.42 -10.90
C LEU A 176 -22.93 -62.31 -10.02
N GLN A 177 -23.83 -63.28 -10.12
CA GLN A 177 -24.83 -63.52 -9.10
C GLN A 177 -24.17 -64.15 -7.87
N LEU A 178 -24.34 -63.55 -6.70
CA LEU A 178 -23.93 -64.13 -5.43
C LEU A 178 -24.97 -65.17 -4.96
N ASN A 179 -24.64 -65.94 -3.92
CA ASN A 179 -25.56 -66.94 -3.34
C ASN A 179 -26.88 -66.34 -2.81
N SER A 180 -26.90 -65.03 -2.59
CA SER A 180 -28.05 -64.20 -2.18
C SER A 180 -28.92 -63.71 -3.36
N GLY A 181 -28.49 -63.90 -4.61
CA GLY A 181 -29.24 -63.55 -5.83
C GLY A 181 -28.94 -62.16 -6.42
N TYR A 182 -28.33 -61.26 -5.65
CA TYR A 182 -27.88 -59.93 -6.12
C TYR A 182 -26.51 -59.98 -6.80
N THR A 183 -26.17 -58.93 -7.56
CA THR A 183 -24.83 -58.78 -8.16
C THR A 183 -23.86 -58.04 -7.23
N LEU A 184 -22.56 -58.19 -7.48
CA LEU A 184 -21.53 -57.43 -6.75
C LEU A 184 -21.70 -55.91 -6.94
N GLN A 185 -22.17 -55.49 -8.11
CA GLN A 185 -22.46 -54.10 -8.43
C GLN A 185 -23.62 -53.54 -7.58
N ASP A 186 -24.67 -54.32 -7.34
CA ASP A 186 -25.81 -53.90 -6.51
C ASP A 186 -25.39 -53.63 -5.06
N TYR A 187 -24.57 -54.51 -4.47
CA TYR A 187 -24.00 -54.29 -3.14
C TYR A 187 -23.09 -53.05 -3.07
N PHE A 188 -22.31 -52.78 -4.13
CA PHE A 188 -21.49 -51.58 -4.22
C PHE A 188 -22.30 -50.29 -4.41
N ASN A 189 -23.45 -50.35 -5.08
CA ASN A 189 -24.41 -49.24 -5.19
C ASN A 189 -25.10 -48.97 -3.85
N ARG A 190 -25.60 -50.00 -3.16
CA ARG A 190 -26.23 -49.88 -1.83
C ARG A 190 -25.24 -49.34 -0.79
N LEU A 191 -23.96 -49.70 -0.88
CA LEU A 191 -22.90 -49.09 -0.07
C LEU A 191 -22.73 -47.58 -0.37
N ASP A 192 -22.77 -47.17 -1.64
CA ASP A 192 -22.63 -45.75 -2.01
C ASP A 192 -23.85 -44.92 -1.59
N GLU A 193 -25.06 -45.49 -1.60
CA GLU A 193 -26.25 -44.87 -1.01
C GLU A 193 -26.13 -44.70 0.51
N LEU A 194 -25.67 -45.74 1.23
CA LEU A 194 -25.45 -45.68 2.68
C LEU A 194 -24.35 -44.67 3.05
N ILE A 195 -23.30 -44.57 2.22
CA ILE A 195 -22.30 -43.50 2.27
C ILE A 195 -22.96 -42.12 2.08
N GLY A 196 -23.85 -41.98 1.10
CA GLY A 196 -24.61 -40.75 0.86
C GLY A 196 -25.55 -40.35 2.01
N LYS A 197 -26.04 -41.30 2.81
CA LYS A 197 -26.74 -41.03 4.08
C LYS A 197 -25.77 -40.54 5.17
N PHE A 198 -24.67 -41.27 5.39
CA PHE A 198 -23.64 -40.92 6.38
C PHE A 198 -23.06 -39.51 6.15
N ASP A 199 -22.77 -39.18 4.90
CA ASP A 199 -22.22 -37.89 4.50
C ASP A 199 -23.15 -36.72 4.84
N LYS A 200 -24.48 -36.89 4.76
CA LYS A 200 -25.46 -35.84 5.18
C LYS A 200 -25.42 -35.60 6.68
N HIS A 201 -25.26 -36.64 7.49
CA HIS A 201 -25.07 -36.49 8.93
C HIS A 201 -23.76 -35.76 9.27
N ILE A 202 -22.68 -36.04 8.53
CA ILE A 202 -21.41 -35.31 8.68
C ILE A 202 -21.57 -33.84 8.27
N ASP A 203 -22.27 -33.53 7.18
CA ASP A 203 -22.52 -32.14 6.76
C ASP A 203 -23.37 -31.38 7.78
N TYR A 204 -24.47 -31.98 8.28
CA TYR A 204 -25.29 -31.41 9.37
C TYR A 204 -24.46 -31.17 10.64
N ALA A 205 -23.68 -32.18 11.05
CA ALA A 205 -22.80 -32.10 12.21
C ALA A 205 -21.74 -30.99 12.07
N CYS A 206 -21.28 -30.68 10.84
CA CYS A 206 -20.36 -29.58 10.57
C CYS A 206 -21.05 -28.21 10.58
N MET A 207 -22.32 -28.10 10.19
CA MET A 207 -23.05 -26.83 10.19
C MET A 207 -23.46 -26.40 11.61
N SER A 208 -24.04 -27.29 12.43
CA SER A 208 -24.49 -26.98 13.80
C SER A 208 -23.38 -27.01 14.87
N LEU A 209 -22.10 -26.98 14.47
CA LEU A 209 -20.94 -27.01 15.39
C LEU A 209 -21.01 -25.99 16.54
N ILE A 210 -21.46 -24.77 16.25
CA ILE A 210 -21.52 -23.68 17.24
C ILE A 210 -22.70 -23.93 18.20
N GLU A 211 -23.83 -24.42 17.70
CA GLU A 211 -25.02 -24.76 18.47
C GLU A 211 -24.74 -25.93 19.43
N PHE A 212 -23.98 -26.96 19.00
CA PHE A 212 -23.55 -28.05 19.87
C PHE A 212 -22.59 -27.61 20.99
N VAL A 213 -21.77 -26.58 20.77
CA VAL A 213 -20.94 -26.00 21.84
C VAL A 213 -21.78 -25.13 22.79
N GLN A 214 -22.75 -24.37 22.28
CA GLN A 214 -23.65 -23.55 23.11
C GLN A 214 -24.61 -24.41 23.95
N THR A 215 -25.09 -25.54 23.42
CA THR A 215 -25.91 -26.54 24.13
C THR A 215 -25.08 -27.51 24.99
N ASN A 216 -23.74 -27.31 25.06
CA ASN A 216 -22.82 -28.11 25.87
C ASN A 216 -22.75 -29.62 25.45
N ASN A 217 -23.18 -29.95 24.23
CA ASN A 217 -23.04 -31.27 23.61
C ASN A 217 -21.60 -31.50 23.08
N HIS A 218 -20.66 -31.56 24.02
CA HIS A 218 -19.25 -31.83 23.73
C HIS A 218 -19.01 -33.23 23.14
N GLY A 219 -19.91 -34.18 23.36
CA GLY A 219 -19.80 -35.54 22.85
C GLY A 219 -19.81 -35.58 21.32
N MET A 220 -20.79 -34.95 20.70
CA MET A 220 -20.94 -34.91 19.24
C MET A 220 -19.73 -34.25 18.55
N VAL A 221 -19.30 -33.08 19.06
CA VAL A 221 -18.13 -32.36 18.56
C VAL A 221 -16.85 -33.22 18.59
N VAL A 222 -16.64 -34.00 19.66
CA VAL A 222 -15.47 -34.90 19.79
C VAL A 222 -15.56 -36.10 18.84
N ARG A 223 -16.75 -36.68 18.62
CA ARG A 223 -16.91 -37.77 17.64
C ARG A 223 -16.60 -37.29 16.22
N LEU A 224 -17.20 -36.17 15.80
CA LEU A 224 -16.95 -35.55 14.49
C LEU A 224 -15.47 -35.20 14.29
N ALA A 225 -14.84 -34.58 15.29
CA ALA A 225 -13.41 -34.24 15.22
C ALA A 225 -12.52 -35.49 15.14
N THR A 226 -12.92 -36.61 15.76
CA THR A 226 -12.21 -37.90 15.68
C THR A 226 -12.33 -38.53 14.29
N ILE A 227 -13.51 -38.50 13.68
CA ILE A 227 -13.74 -38.99 12.30
C ILE A 227 -12.86 -38.21 11.31
N ILE A 228 -12.89 -36.88 11.37
CA ILE A 228 -12.12 -36.03 10.46
C ILE A 228 -10.61 -36.17 10.71
N ASP A 229 -10.16 -36.38 11.96
CA ASP A 229 -8.75 -36.68 12.26
C ASP A 229 -8.31 -38.08 11.76
N ALA A 230 -9.20 -39.07 11.75
CA ALA A 230 -8.95 -40.37 11.17
C ALA A 230 -8.84 -40.29 9.63
N GLU A 231 -9.77 -39.60 8.97
CA GLU A 231 -9.78 -39.47 7.52
C GLU A 231 -8.65 -38.58 6.99
N GLU A 232 -8.28 -37.49 7.69
CA GLU A 232 -7.09 -36.71 7.34
C GLU A 232 -5.80 -37.57 7.36
N LYS A 233 -5.72 -38.57 8.25
CA LYS A 233 -4.61 -39.54 8.27
C LYS A 233 -4.71 -40.58 7.15
N ASN A 234 -5.91 -40.89 6.66
CA ASN A 234 -6.11 -41.82 5.55
C ASN A 234 -5.81 -41.12 4.22
N ASP A 235 -6.36 -39.93 3.98
CA ASP A 235 -6.11 -39.09 2.81
C ASP A 235 -4.62 -38.75 2.66
N LYS A 236 -3.91 -38.53 3.77
CA LYS A 236 -2.44 -38.33 3.74
C LYS A 236 -1.66 -39.59 3.34
N LYS A 237 -2.14 -40.80 3.66
CA LYS A 237 -1.55 -42.06 3.15
C LYS A 237 -1.87 -42.22 1.67
N ALA A 238 -3.14 -42.05 1.29
CA ALA A 238 -3.62 -42.18 -0.08
C ALA A 238 -2.86 -41.24 -1.04
N ARG A 239 -2.77 -39.95 -0.70
CA ARG A 239 -2.03 -38.96 -1.49
C ARG A 239 -0.52 -39.29 -1.57
N ALA A 240 0.11 -39.68 -0.47
CA ALA A 240 1.51 -40.11 -0.48
C ALA A 240 1.77 -41.38 -1.32
N LEU A 241 0.83 -42.33 -1.35
CA LEU A 241 0.89 -43.51 -2.22
C LEU A 241 0.70 -43.13 -3.70
N GLN A 242 -0.25 -42.25 -4.01
CA GLN A 242 -0.46 -41.74 -5.38
C GLN A 242 0.77 -40.99 -5.89
N ASP A 243 1.35 -40.11 -5.09
CA ASP A 243 2.50 -39.29 -5.51
C ASP A 243 3.76 -40.17 -5.68
N ALA A 244 3.99 -41.14 -4.79
CA ALA A 244 5.06 -42.13 -4.96
C ALA A 244 4.87 -43.01 -6.23
N GLN A 245 3.62 -43.34 -6.59
CA GLN A 245 3.32 -44.07 -7.83
C GLN A 245 3.53 -43.22 -9.10
N LYS A 246 3.27 -41.90 -9.04
CA LYS A 246 3.53 -40.95 -10.14
C LYS A 246 5.03 -40.76 -10.35
N GLU A 247 5.78 -40.47 -9.29
CA GLU A 247 7.22 -40.17 -9.38
C GLU A 247 8.08 -41.40 -9.69
N TYR A 248 7.78 -42.55 -9.07
CA TYR A 248 8.64 -43.75 -9.13
C TYR A 248 7.97 -44.95 -9.81
N LYS A 249 7.36 -44.72 -10.98
CA LYS A 249 6.54 -45.70 -11.72
C LYS A 249 7.18 -47.09 -11.89
N GLU A 250 8.49 -47.16 -12.20
CA GLU A 250 9.21 -48.45 -12.34
C GLU A 250 9.59 -49.09 -10.99
N LEU A 251 9.79 -48.29 -9.94
CA LEU A 251 10.09 -48.80 -8.60
C LEU A 251 8.81 -49.32 -7.92
N ALA A 252 7.71 -48.57 -8.03
CA ALA A 252 6.39 -48.95 -7.52
C ALA A 252 5.89 -50.27 -8.12
N ALA A 253 6.17 -50.52 -9.41
CA ALA A 253 5.85 -51.79 -10.08
C ALA A 253 6.56 -53.02 -9.44
N ARG A 254 7.71 -52.83 -8.78
CA ARG A 254 8.42 -53.89 -8.05
C ARG A 254 7.90 -54.08 -6.62
N PHE A 255 7.29 -53.06 -6.01
CA PHE A 255 6.78 -53.09 -4.62
C PHE A 255 5.27 -53.35 -4.53
N LYS A 256 4.73 -54.31 -5.29
CA LYS A 256 3.29 -54.66 -5.30
C LYS A 256 2.71 -55.01 -3.91
N SER A 257 3.54 -55.41 -2.94
CA SER A 257 3.12 -55.69 -1.56
C SER A 257 2.81 -54.45 -0.71
N ILE A 258 3.18 -53.24 -1.15
CA ILE A 258 2.89 -51.98 -0.45
C ILE A 258 1.53 -51.39 -0.88
N ALA A 259 0.94 -51.90 -1.97
CA ALA A 259 -0.32 -51.41 -2.54
C ALA A 259 -1.60 -51.84 -1.79
N SER A 260 -1.50 -52.19 -0.50
CA SER A 260 -2.63 -52.57 0.37
C SER A 260 -2.88 -51.47 1.40
N GLY A 261 -3.91 -50.66 1.14
CA GLY A 261 -4.28 -49.46 1.90
C GLY A 261 -5.20 -48.56 1.07
N PRO A 262 -5.90 -47.59 1.67
CA PRO A 262 -6.84 -46.72 0.95
C PRO A 262 -6.12 -45.89 -0.11
N LYS A 263 -6.69 -45.84 -1.32
CA LYS A 263 -6.07 -45.20 -2.50
C LYS A 263 -6.78 -43.93 -2.96
N GLU A 264 -8.06 -43.82 -2.70
CA GLU A 264 -8.87 -42.65 -3.04
C GLU A 264 -8.89 -41.65 -1.87
N VAL A 265 -8.93 -40.36 -2.20
CA VAL A 265 -8.87 -39.25 -1.23
C VAL A 265 -10.30 -38.78 -0.97
N ARG A 266 -10.75 -38.84 0.27
CA ARG A 266 -12.16 -38.66 0.67
C ARG A 266 -12.54 -37.20 0.92
N GLY A 267 -11.59 -36.34 1.30
CA GLY A 267 -11.78 -34.88 1.32
C GLY A 267 -12.66 -34.33 2.45
N TYR A 268 -13.04 -35.16 3.44
CA TYR A 268 -13.88 -34.73 4.57
C TYR A 268 -13.33 -33.52 5.33
N LYS A 269 -11.99 -33.33 5.37
CA LYS A 269 -11.40 -32.16 6.03
C LYS A 269 -11.65 -30.87 5.24
N ASP A 270 -11.72 -30.94 3.92
CA ASP A 270 -11.95 -29.79 3.05
C ASP A 270 -13.45 -29.43 3.05
N ARG A 271 -14.35 -30.44 3.04
CA ARG A 271 -15.80 -30.26 3.29
C ARG A 271 -16.07 -29.55 4.62
N PHE A 272 -15.47 -30.03 5.71
CA PHE A 272 -15.58 -29.40 7.04
C PHE A 272 -15.23 -27.91 7.02
N LEU A 273 -14.18 -27.49 6.29
CA LEU A 273 -13.81 -26.08 6.19
C LEU A 273 -14.84 -25.28 5.39
N HIS A 274 -15.35 -25.85 4.30
CA HIS A 274 -16.38 -25.21 3.47
C HIS A 274 -17.75 -25.12 4.16
N SER A 275 -18.13 -26.07 5.02
CA SER A 275 -19.34 -25.96 5.85
C SER A 275 -19.27 -24.78 6.82
N ILE A 276 -18.09 -24.51 7.40
CA ILE A 276 -17.88 -23.35 8.30
C ILE A 276 -17.96 -22.03 7.51
N GLU A 277 -17.32 -21.98 6.34
CA GLU A 277 -17.40 -20.86 5.40
C GLU A 277 -18.86 -20.56 5.00
N LYS A 278 -19.63 -21.61 4.68
CA LYS A 278 -21.04 -21.52 4.30
C LYS A 278 -21.89 -20.94 5.44
N VAL A 279 -21.79 -21.47 6.66
CA VAL A 279 -22.55 -20.95 7.83
C VAL A 279 -22.18 -19.50 8.14
N CYS A 280 -20.90 -19.14 8.04
CA CYS A 280 -20.47 -17.75 8.20
C CYS A 280 -21.07 -16.84 7.13
N ARG A 281 -21.12 -17.27 5.87
CA ARG A 281 -21.71 -16.52 4.75
C ARG A 281 -23.22 -16.35 4.92
N GLU A 282 -23.96 -17.41 5.25
CA GLU A 282 -25.41 -17.37 5.45
C GLU A 282 -25.84 -16.44 6.61
N GLN A 283 -25.07 -16.36 7.69
CA GLN A 283 -25.28 -15.37 8.76
C GLN A 283 -24.86 -13.95 8.34
N MET A 284 -23.82 -13.83 7.51
CA MET A 284 -23.38 -12.53 6.98
C MET A 284 -24.39 -11.91 6.02
N ASP A 285 -25.05 -12.71 5.16
CA ASP A 285 -26.09 -12.25 4.25
C ASP A 285 -27.35 -11.77 5.00
N GLN A 286 -27.72 -12.43 6.11
CA GLN A 286 -28.77 -11.94 7.01
C GLN A 286 -28.39 -10.61 7.67
N ALA A 287 -27.14 -10.46 8.10
CA ALA A 287 -26.63 -9.20 8.65
C ALA A 287 -26.57 -8.08 7.59
N ASN A 288 -26.24 -8.42 6.34
CA ASN A 288 -26.21 -7.51 5.19
C ASN A 288 -27.60 -6.94 4.88
N GLN A 289 -28.63 -7.79 4.81
CA GLN A 289 -30.03 -7.35 4.66
C GLN A 289 -30.47 -6.46 5.84
N ALA A 290 -30.02 -6.75 7.06
CA ALA A 290 -30.33 -5.93 8.23
C ALA A 290 -29.55 -4.60 8.28
N PHE A 291 -28.39 -4.51 7.63
CA PHE A 291 -27.58 -3.28 7.51
C PHE A 291 -28.18 -2.31 6.50
N LEU A 292 -28.64 -2.80 5.33
CA LEU A 292 -29.29 -1.97 4.31
C LEU A 292 -30.55 -1.24 4.82
N ASN A 293 -31.19 -1.77 5.87
CA ASN A 293 -32.35 -1.16 6.52
C ASN A 293 -32.01 -0.23 7.70
N GLU A 294 -30.88 -0.45 8.40
CA GLU A 294 -30.45 0.35 9.56
C GLU A 294 -28.90 0.47 9.63
N PRO A 295 -28.27 1.35 8.81
CA PRO A 295 -26.80 1.43 8.70
C PRO A 295 -26.09 1.72 10.03
N ASP A 296 -26.59 2.69 10.79
CA ASP A 296 -26.01 3.17 12.07
C ASP A 296 -25.86 2.07 13.14
N ARG A 297 -26.53 0.93 12.96
CA ARG A 297 -26.58 -0.16 13.94
C ARG A 297 -25.70 -1.35 13.56
N LEU A 298 -24.77 -1.19 12.61
CA LEU A 298 -23.79 -2.22 12.22
C LEU A 298 -23.16 -2.94 13.43
N ASP A 299 -22.73 -2.20 14.46
CA ASP A 299 -22.12 -2.79 15.67
C ASP A 299 -23.08 -3.66 16.53
N LYS A 300 -24.39 -3.43 16.40
CA LYS A 300 -25.43 -4.27 17.03
C LYS A 300 -25.75 -5.49 16.17
N LYS A 301 -25.78 -5.35 14.83
CA LYS A 301 -26.05 -6.47 13.91
C LYS A 301 -24.90 -7.48 13.90
N LEU A 302 -23.64 -7.04 13.87
CA LEU A 302 -22.44 -7.90 13.86
C LEU A 302 -22.02 -8.43 15.24
N ARG A 303 -22.95 -8.57 16.20
CA ARG A 303 -22.65 -9.14 17.53
C ARG A 303 -22.47 -10.65 17.52
N TRP A 304 -23.18 -11.36 16.65
CA TRP A 304 -23.05 -12.82 16.50
C TRP A 304 -21.61 -13.22 16.18
N TYR A 305 -20.98 -12.52 15.22
CA TYR A 305 -19.60 -12.74 14.78
C TYR A 305 -18.57 -12.83 15.92
N PHE A 306 -18.62 -11.89 16.87
CA PHE A 306 -17.70 -11.89 18.02
C PHE A 306 -18.11 -12.89 19.11
N ASN A 307 -19.41 -13.21 19.24
CA ASN A 307 -19.90 -14.25 20.14
C ASN A 307 -19.50 -15.65 19.66
N ASP A 308 -19.58 -15.92 18.36
CA ASP A 308 -19.13 -17.16 17.71
C ASP A 308 -17.64 -17.39 17.94
N LEU A 309 -16.80 -16.42 17.58
CA LEU A 309 -15.36 -16.51 17.78
C LEU A 309 -14.98 -16.68 19.26
N ASN A 310 -15.74 -16.09 20.18
CA ASN A 310 -15.57 -16.31 21.62
C ASN A 310 -16.03 -17.72 22.07
N THR A 311 -17.11 -18.24 21.49
CA THR A 311 -17.61 -19.61 21.72
C THR A 311 -16.59 -20.65 21.25
N VAL A 312 -16.01 -20.44 20.06
CA VAL A 312 -14.90 -21.24 19.52
C VAL A 312 -13.69 -21.19 20.46
N LYS A 313 -13.29 -19.99 20.89
CA LYS A 313 -12.13 -19.76 21.79
C LYS A 313 -12.25 -20.49 23.12
N ILE A 314 -13.43 -20.43 23.75
CA ILE A 314 -13.64 -20.96 25.11
C ILE A 314 -14.00 -22.45 25.08
N GLY A 315 -14.96 -22.86 24.25
CA GLY A 315 -15.50 -24.23 24.25
C GLY A 315 -14.78 -25.19 23.30
N MET A 316 -14.50 -24.77 22.06
CA MET A 316 -14.10 -25.73 21.01
C MET A 316 -12.60 -26.02 20.94
N VAL A 317 -11.75 -25.10 21.39
CA VAL A 317 -10.27 -25.28 21.41
C VAL A 317 -9.81 -26.48 22.24
N THR A 318 -10.58 -26.90 23.24
CA THR A 318 -10.31 -28.08 24.07
C THR A 318 -10.79 -29.40 23.47
N LEU A 319 -11.78 -29.36 22.57
CA LEU A 319 -12.46 -30.55 22.03
C LEU A 319 -11.78 -31.07 20.75
N MET A 320 -11.08 -30.21 20.01
CA MET A 320 -10.48 -30.54 18.71
C MET A 320 -8.95 -30.77 18.75
N PRO A 321 -8.39 -31.53 17.79
CA PRO A 321 -6.95 -31.76 17.69
C PRO A 321 -6.14 -30.45 17.60
N LYS A 322 -5.21 -30.22 18.55
CA LYS A 322 -4.37 -29.01 18.61
C LYS A 322 -3.60 -28.70 17.31
N LYS A 323 -3.31 -29.71 16.49
CA LYS A 323 -2.70 -29.56 15.15
C LYS A 323 -3.50 -28.68 14.18
N TRP A 324 -4.82 -28.58 14.35
CA TRP A 324 -5.68 -27.75 13.49
C TRP A 324 -5.64 -26.27 13.87
N ARG A 325 -5.19 -25.92 15.09
CA ARG A 325 -5.22 -24.55 15.63
C ARG A 325 -6.59 -23.87 15.42
N ILE A 326 -7.67 -24.57 15.80
CA ILE A 326 -9.04 -24.27 15.33
C ILE A 326 -9.48 -22.81 15.47
N MET A 327 -9.02 -22.08 16.51
CA MET A 327 -9.26 -20.64 16.67
C MET A 327 -8.70 -19.81 15.51
N GLN A 328 -7.49 -20.10 15.03
CA GLN A 328 -6.89 -19.44 13.85
C GLN A 328 -7.65 -19.84 12.58
N THR A 329 -8.10 -21.09 12.46
CA THR A 329 -8.90 -21.53 11.29
C THR A 329 -10.22 -20.76 11.19
N TYR A 330 -10.98 -20.68 12.30
CA TYR A 330 -12.23 -19.92 12.34
C TYR A 330 -11.98 -18.42 12.16
N ALA A 331 -10.97 -17.85 12.83
CA ALA A 331 -10.62 -16.45 12.68
C ALA A 331 -10.34 -16.10 11.21
N ASN A 332 -9.52 -16.88 10.50
CA ASN A 332 -9.18 -16.61 9.10
C ASN A 332 -10.39 -16.75 8.16
N ILE A 333 -11.26 -17.75 8.36
CA ILE A 333 -12.49 -17.89 7.55
C ILE A 333 -13.43 -16.71 7.79
N TYR A 334 -13.75 -16.42 9.06
CA TYR A 334 -14.60 -15.30 9.45
C TYR A 334 -14.01 -13.95 9.02
N HIS A 335 -12.68 -13.80 9.02
CA HIS A 335 -11.98 -12.59 8.61
C HIS A 335 -12.09 -12.38 7.10
N ASN A 336 -11.82 -13.42 6.29
CA ASN A 336 -12.00 -13.36 4.83
C ASN A 336 -13.46 -13.08 4.46
N THR A 337 -14.44 -13.73 5.09
CA THR A 337 -15.88 -13.45 4.82
C THR A 337 -16.28 -12.02 5.20
N MET A 338 -15.69 -11.45 6.27
CA MET A 338 -15.89 -10.05 6.65
C MET A 338 -15.26 -9.07 5.63
N HIS A 339 -14.03 -9.35 5.21
CA HIS A 339 -13.29 -8.62 4.18
C HIS A 339 -14.05 -8.60 2.85
N ASP A 340 -14.43 -9.77 2.34
CA ASP A 340 -15.13 -9.89 1.05
C ASP A 340 -16.49 -9.20 1.08
N TRP A 341 -17.20 -9.22 2.23
CA TRP A 341 -18.43 -8.47 2.42
C TRP A 341 -18.20 -6.95 2.45
N LEU A 342 -17.23 -6.46 3.23
CA LEU A 342 -16.91 -5.02 3.27
C LEU A 342 -16.44 -4.51 1.92
N ILE A 343 -15.56 -5.23 1.22
CA ILE A 343 -15.13 -4.87 -0.12
C ILE A 343 -16.32 -4.91 -1.08
N SER A 344 -17.24 -5.89 -1.00
CA SER A 344 -18.48 -5.84 -1.78
C SER A 344 -19.35 -4.60 -1.51
N ARG A 345 -19.35 -4.04 -0.28
CA ARG A 345 -20.06 -2.79 0.04
C ARG A 345 -19.28 -1.54 -0.42
N VAL A 346 -17.95 -1.59 -0.37
CA VAL A 346 -17.05 -0.53 -0.85
C VAL A 346 -16.93 -0.51 -2.38
N ASP A 347 -17.15 -1.64 -3.05
CA ASP A 347 -17.26 -1.84 -4.51
C ASP A 347 -18.57 -1.28 -5.12
N ALA A 348 -19.71 -1.47 -4.44
CA ALA A 348 -21.07 -1.34 -5.01
C ALA A 348 -21.41 0.04 -5.62
N GLU A 349 -22.24 0.09 -6.67
CA GLU A 349 -22.61 1.35 -7.33
C GLU A 349 -23.59 2.21 -6.48
N ASP A 350 -24.51 1.58 -5.74
CA ASP A 350 -25.49 2.25 -4.84
C ASP A 350 -24.87 2.71 -3.48
N ARG A 351 -23.65 3.27 -3.50
CA ARG A 351 -22.95 3.74 -2.30
C ARG A 351 -23.49 5.08 -1.79
N THR A 352 -24.29 5.05 -0.72
CA THR A 352 -24.62 6.26 0.06
C THR A 352 -23.40 6.74 0.86
N ASN A 353 -23.11 8.05 0.83
CA ASN A 353 -21.97 8.66 1.54
C ASN A 353 -21.89 8.28 3.03
N ALA A 354 -23.03 8.17 3.72
CA ALA A 354 -23.09 7.76 5.13
C ALA A 354 -22.56 6.32 5.34
N HIS A 355 -22.80 5.40 4.40
CA HIS A 355 -22.33 4.01 4.50
C HIS A 355 -20.80 3.94 4.46
N LEU A 356 -20.14 4.75 3.62
CA LEU A 356 -18.68 4.82 3.54
C LEU A 356 -18.06 5.25 4.88
N LEU A 357 -18.63 6.27 5.51
CA LEU A 357 -18.16 6.76 6.80
C LEU A 357 -18.39 5.75 7.93
N ILE A 358 -19.56 5.10 7.98
CA ILE A 358 -19.87 4.04 8.95
C ILE A 358 -18.91 2.86 8.79
N ILE A 359 -18.58 2.46 7.56
CA ILE A 359 -17.59 1.41 7.27
C ILE A 359 -16.20 1.84 7.74
N ALA A 360 -15.74 3.04 7.39
CA ALA A 360 -14.43 3.55 7.80
C ALA A 360 -14.28 3.61 9.33
N GLN A 361 -15.27 4.16 10.04
CA GLN A 361 -15.31 4.15 11.51
C GLN A 361 -15.37 2.74 12.12
N TRP A 362 -15.84 1.73 11.38
CA TRP A 362 -15.98 0.37 11.89
C TRP A 362 -14.65 -0.41 11.89
N VAL A 363 -13.70 -0.07 11.01
CA VAL A 363 -12.38 -0.74 10.93
C VAL A 363 -11.62 -0.69 12.26
N GLU A 364 -11.52 0.50 12.86
CA GLU A 364 -10.88 0.69 14.18
C GLU A 364 -11.60 -0.12 15.28
N LYS A 365 -12.94 -0.10 15.24
CA LYS A 365 -13.81 -0.81 16.20
C LYS A 365 -13.70 -2.34 16.04
N TYR A 366 -13.46 -2.85 14.83
CA TYR A 366 -13.19 -4.26 14.55
C TYR A 366 -11.85 -4.71 15.12
N TYR A 367 -10.74 -4.05 14.74
CA TYR A 367 -9.41 -4.44 15.23
C TYR A 367 -9.33 -4.33 16.76
N ALA A 368 -9.91 -3.29 17.37
CA ALA A 368 -10.03 -3.17 18.82
C ALA A 368 -10.85 -4.29 19.50
N LYS A 369 -11.76 -4.97 18.78
CA LYS A 369 -12.49 -6.16 19.25
C LYS A 369 -11.70 -7.46 19.01
N MET A 370 -11.04 -7.61 17.85
CA MET A 370 -10.19 -8.78 17.56
C MET A 370 -8.99 -8.87 18.51
N LYS A 371 -8.39 -7.72 18.87
CA LYS A 371 -7.34 -7.60 19.88
C LYS A 371 -7.79 -8.08 21.26
N LYS A 372 -9.06 -7.86 21.63
CA LYS A 372 -9.68 -8.41 22.86
C LYS A 372 -9.96 -9.92 22.76
N LEU A 373 -10.24 -10.44 21.57
CA LEU A 373 -10.27 -11.88 21.31
C LEU A 373 -8.87 -12.53 21.35
N GLY A 374 -7.79 -11.75 21.31
CA GLY A 374 -6.41 -12.22 21.49
C GLY A 374 -5.71 -12.65 20.20
N LEU A 375 -6.10 -12.04 19.08
CA LEU A 375 -5.41 -12.11 17.79
C LEU A 375 -4.64 -10.80 17.59
N SER A 376 -3.44 -10.84 17.00
CA SER A 376 -2.74 -9.59 16.63
C SER A 376 -3.34 -9.00 15.36
N GLU A 377 -3.06 -7.73 15.10
CA GLU A 377 -3.31 -7.11 13.78
C GLU A 377 -2.44 -7.80 12.69
N ASP A 378 -1.25 -8.29 13.05
CA ASP A 378 -0.34 -9.03 12.15
C ASP A 378 -0.84 -10.44 11.76
N ASP A 379 -1.74 -11.03 12.56
CA ASP A 379 -2.34 -12.34 12.27
C ASP A 379 -3.51 -12.23 11.25
N LEU A 380 -3.96 -11.00 10.95
CA LEU A 380 -5.20 -10.68 10.24
C LEU A 380 -4.91 -10.12 8.85
N ILE A 381 -4.69 -11.05 7.91
CA ILE A 381 -4.35 -10.80 6.51
C ILE A 381 -5.38 -11.52 5.62
N PRO A 382 -5.98 -10.87 4.61
CA PRO A 382 -5.79 -9.48 4.16
C PRO A 382 -6.44 -8.43 5.09
N HIS A 383 -5.92 -7.20 5.09
CA HIS A 383 -6.52 -6.12 5.90
C HIS A 383 -7.99 -5.90 5.53
N VAL A 384 -8.87 -5.75 6.53
CA VAL A 384 -10.35 -5.75 6.42
C VAL A 384 -10.94 -4.94 5.24
N ILE A 385 -10.32 -3.81 4.88
CA ILE A 385 -10.65 -3.03 3.67
C ILE A 385 -9.41 -2.57 2.85
N ASP A 386 -8.39 -3.42 2.68
CA ASP A 386 -7.19 -3.11 1.86
C ASP A 386 -6.47 -1.78 2.18
N ASN A 387 -6.49 -1.35 3.44
CA ASN A 387 -6.02 -0.04 3.92
C ASN A 387 -6.72 1.19 3.29
N ARG A 388 -7.83 1.03 2.54
CA ARG A 388 -8.56 2.12 1.86
C ARG A 388 -9.32 3.07 2.80
N SER A 389 -9.18 2.93 4.12
CA SER A 389 -9.82 3.80 5.13
C SER A 389 -9.63 5.30 4.84
N ASP A 390 -8.40 5.73 4.62
CA ASP A 390 -8.05 7.11 4.29
C ASP A 390 -8.55 7.55 2.90
N GLU A 391 -8.71 6.62 1.96
CA GLU A 391 -9.27 6.89 0.63
C GLU A 391 -10.77 7.17 0.74
N LEU A 392 -11.53 6.32 1.43
CA LEU A 392 -12.97 6.52 1.65
C LEU A 392 -13.28 7.80 2.44
N VAL A 393 -12.43 8.15 3.42
CA VAL A 393 -12.56 9.43 4.15
C VAL A 393 -12.26 10.63 3.24
N ARG A 394 -11.28 10.53 2.34
CA ARG A 394 -10.99 11.56 1.33
C ARG A 394 -12.12 11.70 0.32
N GLU A 395 -12.69 10.60 -0.17
CA GLU A 395 -13.86 10.61 -1.07
C GLU A 395 -15.06 11.29 -0.41
N TYR A 396 -15.41 10.87 0.82
CA TYR A 396 -16.50 11.46 1.60
C TYR A 396 -16.30 12.98 1.80
N ARG A 397 -15.10 13.39 2.22
CA ARG A 397 -14.75 14.80 2.39
C ARG A 397 -14.80 15.57 1.06
N GLN A 398 -14.27 15.00 -0.02
CA GLN A 398 -14.28 15.63 -1.34
C GLN A 398 -15.70 15.81 -1.89
N GLN A 399 -16.62 14.91 -1.56
CA GLN A 399 -18.03 15.04 -1.95
C GLN A 399 -18.75 16.14 -1.17
N ILE A 400 -18.42 16.40 0.10
CA ILE A 400 -18.91 17.59 0.83
C ILE A 400 -18.31 18.87 0.24
N ILE A 401 -16.99 18.92 0.03
CA ILE A 401 -16.29 20.06 -0.59
C ILE A 401 -16.92 20.41 -1.94
N LYS A 402 -17.10 19.42 -2.81
CA LYS A 402 -17.77 19.57 -4.11
C LYS A 402 -19.21 20.09 -3.97
N SER A 403 -19.95 19.66 -2.96
CA SER A 403 -21.32 20.13 -2.71
C SER A 403 -21.36 21.61 -2.29
N VAL A 404 -20.36 22.07 -1.53
CA VAL A 404 -20.15 23.50 -1.21
C VAL A 404 -19.78 24.27 -2.47
N GLU A 405 -18.79 23.79 -3.24
CA GLU A 405 -18.32 24.43 -4.48
C GLU A 405 -19.44 24.58 -5.52
N GLU A 406 -20.15 23.49 -5.86
CA GLU A 406 -21.28 23.50 -6.81
C GLU A 406 -22.42 24.44 -6.38
N TRP A 407 -22.59 24.68 -5.08
CA TRP A 407 -23.63 25.57 -4.57
C TRP A 407 -23.17 27.04 -4.54
N MET A 408 -21.92 27.29 -4.17
CA MET A 408 -21.27 28.60 -4.25
C MET A 408 -21.19 29.11 -5.70
N ASP A 409 -20.87 28.24 -6.67
CA ASP A 409 -20.86 28.57 -8.11
C ASP A 409 -22.26 28.92 -8.64
N ARG A 410 -23.31 28.24 -8.14
CA ARG A 410 -24.71 28.56 -8.48
C ARG A 410 -25.11 29.93 -7.96
N MET A 411 -24.77 30.26 -6.71
CA MET A 411 -24.99 31.61 -6.18
C MET A 411 -24.18 32.66 -6.95
N ALA A 412 -22.88 32.46 -7.13
CA ALA A 412 -22.01 33.37 -7.88
C ALA A 412 -22.52 33.65 -9.30
N SER A 413 -23.09 32.64 -9.96
CA SER A 413 -23.75 32.78 -11.26
C SER A 413 -25.04 33.60 -11.18
N ASN A 414 -25.88 33.37 -10.17
CA ASN A 414 -27.12 34.10 -9.93
C ASN A 414 -26.86 35.57 -9.56
N ASP A 415 -25.95 35.81 -8.62
CA ASP A 415 -25.50 37.13 -8.18
C ASP A 415 -24.97 37.95 -9.34
N LYS A 416 -24.10 37.37 -10.16
CA LYS A 416 -23.58 38.01 -11.38
C LYS A 416 -24.68 38.33 -12.40
N GLN A 417 -25.67 37.46 -12.58
CA GLN A 417 -26.81 37.75 -13.46
C GLN A 417 -27.71 38.86 -12.90
N THR A 418 -27.95 38.88 -11.59
CA THR A 418 -28.80 39.89 -10.94
C THR A 418 -28.11 41.26 -10.92
N PHE A 419 -26.83 41.33 -10.54
CA PHE A 419 -26.02 42.56 -10.55
C PHE A 419 -25.81 43.16 -11.95
N LEU A 420 -25.77 42.34 -13.01
CA LEU A 420 -25.65 42.83 -14.39
C LEU A 420 -26.99 43.20 -15.02
N SER A 421 -28.12 42.69 -14.52
CA SER A 421 -29.46 43.01 -15.03
C SER A 421 -30.18 44.11 -14.23
N ARG A 422 -29.78 44.33 -12.97
CA ARG A 422 -30.23 45.41 -12.07
C ARG A 422 -31.75 45.65 -12.07
N GLN A 423 -32.52 44.55 -12.11
CA GLN A 423 -33.98 44.61 -12.18
C GLN A 423 -34.58 45.30 -10.94
N GLU A 424 -35.70 46.01 -11.13
CA GLU A 424 -36.41 46.66 -10.03
C GLU A 424 -36.88 45.63 -8.98
N GLY A 425 -36.72 45.95 -7.69
CA GLY A 425 -37.01 45.01 -6.61
C GLY A 425 -36.06 43.80 -6.53
N SER A 426 -34.90 43.82 -7.21
CA SER A 426 -33.89 42.74 -7.11
C SER A 426 -33.19 42.70 -5.74
N LEU A 427 -33.01 43.85 -5.10
CA LEU A 427 -32.52 43.99 -3.73
C LEU A 427 -33.61 43.73 -2.68
N SER A 428 -33.21 43.71 -1.41
CA SER A 428 -34.07 43.64 -0.22
C SER A 428 -33.60 44.68 0.81
N GLN A 429 -34.43 44.97 1.82
CA GLN A 429 -34.04 45.73 3.01
C GLN A 429 -34.06 44.81 4.24
N ASP A 430 -33.20 45.09 5.23
CA ASP A 430 -33.24 44.44 6.54
C ASP A 430 -34.14 45.18 7.54
N GLU A 431 -34.17 44.70 8.80
CA GLU A 431 -34.95 45.28 9.90
C GLU A 431 -34.53 46.73 10.24
N ASN A 432 -33.31 47.13 9.86
CA ASN A 432 -32.76 48.48 10.02
C ASN A 432 -32.91 49.33 8.73
N GLY A 433 -33.66 48.86 7.72
CA GLY A 433 -33.86 49.54 6.44
C GLY A 433 -32.67 49.45 5.46
N CYS A 434 -31.54 48.86 5.87
CA CYS A 434 -30.33 48.83 5.06
C CYS A 434 -30.50 47.91 3.85
N PHE A 435 -30.01 48.33 2.67
CA PHE A 435 -30.07 47.49 1.47
C PHE A 435 -29.22 46.23 1.60
N ARG A 436 -29.74 45.10 1.07
CA ARG A 436 -29.19 43.74 1.15
C ARG A 436 -29.29 42.99 -0.18
N THR A 437 -28.30 42.18 -0.50
CA THR A 437 -28.43 41.14 -1.53
C THR A 437 -29.20 39.94 -0.98
N LYS A 438 -30.08 39.37 -1.81
CA LYS A 438 -30.98 38.27 -1.38
C LYS A 438 -30.25 36.95 -1.10
N THR A 439 -29.02 36.80 -1.57
CA THR A 439 -28.19 35.60 -1.40
C THR A 439 -27.33 35.60 -0.14
N LEU A 440 -27.21 36.72 0.60
CA LEU A 440 -26.44 36.76 1.85
C LEU A 440 -27.01 35.84 2.95
N PRO A 441 -28.33 35.79 3.23
CA PRO A 441 -28.86 34.90 4.27
C PRO A 441 -28.70 33.41 3.88
N ASP A 442 -28.97 33.09 2.61
CA ASP A 442 -28.81 31.76 2.05
C ASP A 442 -27.37 31.27 2.20
N LEU A 443 -26.38 32.10 1.83
CA LEU A 443 -24.94 31.80 1.92
C LEU A 443 -24.57 31.19 3.27
N TRP A 444 -24.92 31.88 4.34
CA TRP A 444 -24.55 31.48 5.69
C TRP A 444 -25.42 30.35 6.24
N PHE A 445 -26.67 30.22 5.78
CA PHE A 445 -27.51 29.06 6.10
C PHE A 445 -26.89 27.75 5.57
N MET A 446 -26.54 27.70 4.27
CA MET A 446 -25.99 26.48 3.66
C MET A 446 -24.57 26.16 4.16
N LEU A 447 -23.72 27.16 4.40
CA LEU A 447 -22.41 26.94 5.01
C LEU A 447 -22.56 26.27 6.39
N ARG A 448 -23.53 26.69 7.20
CA ARG A 448 -23.84 26.07 8.50
C ARG A 448 -24.44 24.67 8.36
N GLU A 449 -25.27 24.42 7.36
CA GLU A 449 -25.79 23.08 7.06
C GLU A 449 -24.66 22.10 6.69
N GLN A 450 -23.80 22.47 5.74
CA GLN A 450 -22.67 21.63 5.33
C GLN A 450 -21.63 21.45 6.45
N LEU A 451 -21.43 22.46 7.31
CA LEU A 451 -20.60 22.35 8.51
C LEU A 451 -21.20 21.34 9.52
N THR A 452 -22.52 21.30 9.65
CA THR A 452 -23.23 20.32 10.48
C THR A 452 -23.09 18.90 9.92
N VAL A 453 -23.16 18.73 8.58
CA VAL A 453 -22.89 17.45 7.91
C VAL A 453 -21.44 17.00 8.15
N ALA A 454 -20.47 17.93 8.08
CA ALA A 454 -19.07 17.64 8.43
C ALA A 454 -18.89 17.28 9.92
N GLY A 455 -19.62 17.94 10.83
CA GLY A 455 -19.60 17.62 12.26
C GLY A 455 -20.11 16.21 12.58
N ASN A 456 -21.15 15.75 11.88
CA ASN A 456 -21.71 14.40 12.00
C ASN A 456 -20.75 13.27 11.54
N SER A 457 -19.53 13.59 11.10
CA SER A 457 -18.51 12.61 10.72
C SER A 457 -17.75 11.99 11.91
N ASP A 458 -17.81 12.64 13.08
CA ASP A 458 -16.92 12.44 14.25
C ASP A 458 -15.41 12.54 13.92
N ARG A 459 -15.02 13.12 12.77
CA ARG A 459 -13.64 13.18 12.28
C ARG A 459 -13.16 14.59 11.98
N THR A 460 -12.13 15.03 12.71
CA THR A 460 -11.53 16.37 12.56
C THR A 460 -10.94 16.59 11.17
N ASP A 461 -10.31 15.58 10.54
CA ASP A 461 -9.67 15.71 9.22
C ASP A 461 -10.66 15.85 8.05
N VAL A 462 -11.95 15.53 8.30
CA VAL A 462 -13.07 15.85 7.42
C VAL A 462 -13.49 17.31 7.63
N ALA A 463 -13.77 17.70 8.89
CA ALA A 463 -14.21 19.04 9.24
C ALA A 463 -13.19 20.12 8.84
N GLU A 464 -11.90 19.91 9.10
CA GLU A 464 -10.81 20.84 8.76
C GLU A 464 -10.77 21.15 7.26
N GLY A 465 -10.81 20.12 6.41
CA GLY A 465 -10.78 20.29 4.95
C GLY A 465 -12.08 20.89 4.37
N VAL A 466 -13.22 20.67 5.01
CA VAL A 466 -14.48 21.34 4.65
C VAL A 466 -14.43 22.83 5.03
N VAL A 467 -13.96 23.15 6.24
CA VAL A 467 -13.75 24.54 6.70
C VAL A 467 -12.75 25.28 5.80
N GLU A 468 -11.68 24.61 5.35
CA GLU A 468 -10.72 25.20 4.41
C GLU A 468 -11.39 25.57 3.07
N ALA A 469 -12.23 24.67 2.53
CA ALA A 469 -12.99 24.94 1.30
C ALA A 469 -13.98 26.10 1.47
N MET A 470 -14.63 26.21 2.64
CA MET A 470 -15.52 27.32 2.96
C MET A 470 -14.78 28.67 2.99
N PHE A 471 -13.61 28.76 3.64
CA PHE A 471 -12.78 29.97 3.61
C PHE A 471 -12.34 30.36 2.19
N ARG A 472 -11.91 29.38 1.37
CA ARG A 472 -11.56 29.62 -0.05
C ARG A 472 -12.75 30.16 -0.84
N ALA A 473 -13.95 29.61 -0.64
CA ALA A 473 -15.16 30.02 -1.35
C ALA A 473 -15.66 31.42 -0.92
N LEU A 474 -15.56 31.77 0.37
CA LEU A 474 -15.84 33.12 0.86
C LEU A 474 -14.85 34.15 0.29
N THR A 475 -13.55 33.81 0.26
CA THR A 475 -12.51 34.65 -0.36
C THR A 475 -12.77 34.84 -1.87
N ALA A 476 -13.16 33.78 -2.58
CA ALA A 476 -13.53 33.86 -4.00
C ALA A 476 -14.77 34.73 -4.24
N ARG A 477 -15.74 34.74 -3.31
CA ARG A 477 -16.92 35.63 -3.36
C ARG A 477 -16.55 37.11 -3.20
N GLN A 478 -15.65 37.45 -2.27
CA GLN A 478 -15.11 38.81 -2.13
C GLN A 478 -14.43 39.27 -3.43
N GLN A 479 -13.54 38.43 -3.99
CA GLN A 479 -12.86 38.72 -5.26
C GLN A 479 -13.83 38.86 -6.43
N LEU A 480 -14.90 38.05 -6.49
CA LEU A 480 -15.94 38.16 -7.51
C LEU A 480 -16.64 39.52 -7.46
N TRP A 481 -17.03 39.99 -6.27
CA TRP A 481 -17.67 41.30 -6.11
C TRP A 481 -16.75 42.45 -6.52
N GLN A 482 -15.49 42.45 -6.04
CA GLN A 482 -14.51 43.47 -6.42
C GLN A 482 -14.32 43.54 -7.95
N ASN A 483 -14.15 42.38 -8.60
CA ASN A 483 -14.02 42.31 -10.05
C ASN A 483 -15.28 42.78 -10.79
N LEU A 484 -16.49 42.48 -10.31
CA LEU A 484 -17.72 42.96 -10.95
C LEU A 484 -17.87 44.48 -10.85
N ILE A 485 -17.59 45.05 -9.68
CA ILE A 485 -17.69 46.50 -9.42
C ILE A 485 -16.65 47.29 -10.24
N ASP A 486 -15.39 46.82 -10.27
CA ASP A 486 -14.32 47.42 -11.08
C ASP A 486 -14.62 47.42 -12.59
N ASN A 487 -15.33 46.39 -13.08
CA ASN A 487 -15.74 46.31 -14.48
C ASN A 487 -16.92 47.23 -14.81
N GLU A 488 -17.81 47.55 -13.86
CA GLU A 488 -18.85 48.57 -14.06
C GLU A 488 -18.27 49.99 -14.02
N LEU A 489 -17.42 50.32 -13.03
CA LEU A 489 -16.80 51.65 -12.90
C LEU A 489 -16.03 52.07 -14.18
N GLN A 490 -15.36 51.11 -14.83
CA GLN A 490 -14.66 51.35 -16.09
C GLN A 490 -15.59 51.77 -17.24
N LYS A 491 -16.87 51.39 -17.23
CA LYS A 491 -17.86 51.83 -18.25
C LYS A 491 -18.17 53.32 -18.10
N TYR A 492 -18.55 53.74 -16.89
CA TYR A 492 -18.93 55.13 -16.58
C TYR A 492 -17.74 56.11 -16.68
N SER A 493 -16.52 55.60 -16.49
CA SER A 493 -15.26 56.35 -16.71
C SER A 493 -15.05 56.80 -18.16
N MET A 494 -15.74 56.22 -19.15
CA MET A 494 -15.52 56.53 -20.58
C MET A 494 -16.15 57.87 -21.02
N PRO A 495 -15.65 58.51 -22.09
CA PRO A 495 -16.23 59.75 -22.63
C PRO A 495 -17.63 59.58 -23.22
N THR A 496 -17.95 58.36 -23.70
CA THR A 496 -19.23 57.98 -24.33
C THR A 496 -19.97 56.96 -23.47
N ALA A 497 -19.90 57.12 -22.14
CA ALA A 497 -20.67 56.30 -21.21
C ALA A 497 -22.16 56.57 -21.37
N ASP A 498 -22.97 55.50 -21.32
CA ASP A 498 -24.39 55.62 -21.09
C ASP A 498 -24.64 55.92 -19.60
N ILE A 499 -25.68 56.69 -19.30
CA ILE A 499 -26.08 57.06 -17.93
C ILE A 499 -27.29 56.21 -17.49
N GLU A 500 -27.97 55.53 -18.43
CA GLU A 500 -29.08 54.64 -18.10
C GLU A 500 -28.62 53.52 -17.14
N GLY A 501 -29.40 53.29 -16.07
CA GLY A 501 -29.10 52.30 -15.05
C GLY A 501 -27.97 52.65 -14.06
N LEU A 502 -27.61 53.93 -13.90
CA LEU A 502 -26.68 54.41 -12.85
C LEU A 502 -27.25 54.26 -11.43
N GLN A 503 -28.45 54.77 -11.15
CA GLN A 503 -29.08 54.69 -9.82
C GLN A 503 -29.17 53.23 -9.31
N PRO A 504 -29.69 52.25 -10.09
CA PRO A 504 -29.62 50.84 -9.69
C PRO A 504 -28.21 50.29 -9.46
N LEU A 505 -27.17 50.84 -10.09
CA LEU A 505 -25.77 50.45 -9.79
C LEU A 505 -25.32 51.01 -8.43
N GLN A 506 -25.64 52.27 -8.13
CA GLN A 506 -25.36 52.90 -6.85
C GLN A 506 -26.06 52.15 -5.70
N ASP A 507 -27.34 51.78 -5.86
CA ASP A 507 -28.10 50.99 -4.89
C ASP A 507 -27.48 49.60 -4.67
N TRP A 508 -27.04 48.93 -5.75
CA TRP A 508 -26.35 47.63 -5.65
C TRP A 508 -24.97 47.73 -4.99
N ILE A 509 -24.21 48.80 -5.22
CA ILE A 509 -22.92 49.02 -4.56
C ILE A 509 -23.11 49.25 -3.05
N VAL A 510 -24.13 50.02 -2.64
CA VAL A 510 -24.51 50.20 -1.24
C VAL A 510 -24.95 48.88 -0.60
N ALA A 511 -25.76 48.07 -1.29
CA ALA A 511 -26.16 46.75 -0.81
C ALA A 511 -24.96 45.81 -0.59
N ILE A 512 -24.00 45.78 -1.53
CA ILE A 512 -22.79 44.96 -1.39
C ILE A 512 -21.93 45.48 -0.22
N ALA A 513 -21.79 46.80 -0.05
CA ALA A 513 -21.03 47.39 1.06
C ALA A 513 -21.64 47.02 2.43
N ASN A 514 -22.96 47.23 2.58
CA ASN A 514 -23.72 46.84 3.77
C ASN A 514 -23.54 45.35 4.08
N ASP A 515 -23.56 44.48 3.05
CA ASP A 515 -23.44 43.04 3.20
C ASP A 515 -22.05 42.60 3.66
N GLN A 516 -20.99 43.33 3.29
CA GLN A 516 -19.66 43.03 3.83
C GLN A 516 -19.58 43.36 5.32
N ILE A 517 -20.16 44.50 5.74
CA ILE A 517 -20.19 44.89 7.15
C ILE A 517 -21.05 43.94 8.00
N ALA A 518 -22.23 43.51 7.52
CA ALA A 518 -23.04 42.52 8.23
C ALA A 518 -22.36 41.15 8.37
N CYS A 519 -21.37 40.81 7.55
CA CYS A 519 -20.56 39.61 7.75
C CYS A 519 -19.68 39.70 9.01
N ILE A 520 -19.35 40.90 9.49
CA ILE A 520 -18.34 41.17 10.54
C ILE A 520 -18.84 42.01 11.73
N ASP A 521 -20.03 42.60 11.64
CA ASP A 521 -20.63 43.39 12.71
C ASP A 521 -21.21 42.48 13.81
N ASP A 522 -20.56 42.51 14.97
CA ASP A 522 -20.93 41.75 16.17
C ASP A 522 -21.85 42.56 17.12
N GLY A 523 -22.12 43.83 16.80
CA GLY A 523 -22.91 44.77 17.60
C GLY A 523 -22.26 45.21 18.91
N ASP A 524 -22.81 46.25 19.54
CA ASP A 524 -22.35 46.78 20.85
C ASP A 524 -22.82 45.92 22.04
N ASN A 525 -22.51 44.62 22.01
CA ASN A 525 -22.52 43.66 23.12
C ASN A 525 -23.82 43.42 23.92
N THR A 526 -24.93 44.14 23.70
CA THR A 526 -26.13 44.03 24.56
C THR A 526 -27.25 43.11 24.02
N GLU A 527 -27.38 42.91 22.71
CA GLU A 527 -28.55 42.21 22.11
C GLU A 527 -28.22 40.93 21.34
N GLY A 528 -27.05 40.32 21.58
CA GLY A 528 -26.75 38.95 21.16
C GLY A 528 -26.62 38.69 19.65
N SER A 529 -26.72 39.73 18.82
CA SER A 529 -26.57 39.64 17.35
C SER A 529 -25.10 39.54 16.92
N VAL A 530 -24.48 38.41 17.26
CA VAL A 530 -23.14 38.01 16.77
C VAL A 530 -23.10 38.08 15.24
N SER A 531 -22.00 38.50 14.62
CA SER A 531 -21.85 38.55 13.16
C SER A 531 -21.95 37.16 12.51
N TYR A 532 -22.16 37.09 11.19
CA TYR A 532 -22.11 35.80 10.48
C TYR A 532 -20.74 35.11 10.62
N LEU A 533 -19.63 35.87 10.52
CA LEU A 533 -18.27 35.32 10.61
C LEU A 533 -17.92 34.85 12.03
N SER A 534 -18.34 35.58 13.07
CA SER A 534 -18.16 35.15 14.47
C SER A 534 -19.07 33.98 14.84
N ARG A 535 -20.28 33.87 14.27
CA ARG A 535 -21.12 32.66 14.38
C ARG A 535 -20.42 31.46 13.73
N PHE A 536 -19.91 31.61 12.50
CA PHE A 536 -19.16 30.55 11.81
C PHE A 536 -17.93 30.11 12.60
N SER A 537 -17.14 31.06 13.13
CA SER A 537 -15.95 30.80 13.94
C SER A 537 -16.27 29.99 15.20
N ARG A 538 -17.32 30.37 15.93
CA ARG A 538 -17.80 29.62 17.10
C ARG A 538 -18.28 28.22 16.72
N ASP A 539 -19.01 28.09 15.61
CA ASP A 539 -19.65 26.84 15.21
C ASP A 539 -18.62 25.83 14.62
N PHE A 540 -17.52 26.26 13.97
CA PHE A 540 -16.48 25.34 13.48
C PHE A 540 -15.43 24.97 14.53
N THR A 541 -15.11 25.86 15.48
CA THR A 541 -14.03 25.66 16.47
C THR A 541 -14.10 24.31 17.22
N PRO A 542 -15.26 23.79 17.68
CA PRO A 542 -15.31 22.50 18.37
C PRO A 542 -15.20 21.27 17.45
N LEU A 543 -15.21 21.44 16.13
CA LEU A 543 -15.19 20.34 15.14
C LEU A 543 -13.78 20.04 14.59
N VAL A 544 -12.82 20.92 14.82
CA VAL A 544 -11.44 20.86 14.28
C VAL A 544 -10.41 20.62 15.38
N SER A 545 -9.19 20.23 15.02
CA SER A 545 -8.11 20.10 16.02
C SER A 545 -7.75 21.47 16.63
N PRO A 546 -7.31 21.52 17.91
CA PRO A 546 -6.88 22.79 18.54
C PRO A 546 -5.71 23.49 17.83
N GLN A 547 -4.92 22.75 17.04
CA GLN A 547 -3.84 23.33 16.23
C GLN A 547 -4.39 24.01 14.98
N TYR A 548 -5.27 23.32 14.24
CA TYR A 548 -5.94 23.91 13.08
C TYR A 548 -6.85 25.08 13.47
N ALA A 549 -7.54 25.01 14.62
CA ALA A 549 -8.38 26.08 15.13
C ALA A 549 -7.66 27.44 15.19
N GLN A 550 -6.39 27.48 15.64
CA GLN A 550 -5.61 28.72 15.67
C GLN A 550 -5.31 29.27 14.27
N GLN A 551 -4.99 28.40 13.31
CA GLN A 551 -4.76 28.79 11.92
C GLN A 551 -6.07 29.23 11.23
N ALA A 552 -7.18 28.56 11.52
CA ALA A 552 -8.51 28.87 11.00
C ALA A 552 -9.04 30.20 11.55
N LEU A 553 -8.79 30.51 12.83
CA LEU A 553 -9.09 31.82 13.42
C LEU A 553 -8.26 32.93 12.76
N ALA A 554 -6.94 32.77 12.61
CA ALA A 554 -6.12 33.73 11.87
C ALA A 554 -6.52 33.89 10.38
N THR A 555 -7.11 32.84 9.78
CA THR A 555 -7.71 32.92 8.43
C THR A 555 -9.05 33.68 8.45
N SER A 556 -9.83 33.53 9.52
CA SER A 556 -11.04 34.31 9.75
C SER A 556 -10.74 35.79 9.98
N ASP A 557 -9.68 36.12 10.72
CA ASP A 557 -9.23 37.50 10.91
C ASP A 557 -8.81 38.12 9.56
N SER A 558 -8.02 37.41 8.76
CA SER A 558 -7.69 37.86 7.39
C SER A 558 -8.90 37.97 6.46
N LEU A 559 -9.98 37.22 6.71
CA LEU A 559 -11.24 37.36 5.96
C LEU A 559 -12.07 38.55 6.47
N ARG A 560 -12.01 38.85 7.78
CA ARG A 560 -12.60 40.04 8.42
C ARG A 560 -12.01 41.31 7.82
N ASP A 561 -10.70 41.38 7.69
CA ASP A 561 -10.00 42.48 7.01
C ASP A 561 -10.46 42.61 5.55
N GLY A 562 -10.55 41.49 4.81
CA GLY A 562 -11.07 41.47 3.44
C GLY A 562 -12.51 41.96 3.27
N TYR A 563 -13.36 41.84 4.30
CA TYR A 563 -14.71 42.43 4.32
C TYR A 563 -14.66 43.96 4.56
N ILE A 564 -13.75 44.45 5.40
CA ILE A 564 -13.54 45.89 5.62
C ILE A 564 -12.99 46.54 4.34
N ASP A 565 -11.98 45.93 3.72
CA ASP A 565 -11.37 46.40 2.47
C ASP A 565 -12.41 46.48 1.34
N LEU A 566 -13.21 45.42 1.13
CA LEU A 566 -14.23 45.41 0.09
C LEU A 566 -15.39 46.37 0.39
N GLY A 567 -15.82 46.48 1.65
CA GLY A 567 -16.84 47.45 2.06
C GLY A 567 -16.38 48.89 1.79
N THR A 568 -15.14 49.23 2.13
CA THR A 568 -14.53 50.54 1.88
C THR A 568 -14.36 50.80 0.38
N HIS A 569 -13.90 49.78 -0.38
CA HIS A 569 -13.78 49.86 -1.85
C HIS A 569 -15.11 50.16 -2.53
N CYS A 570 -16.21 49.53 -2.10
CA CYS A 570 -17.55 49.85 -2.59
C CYS A 570 -17.90 51.33 -2.40
N ILE A 571 -17.62 51.90 -1.23
CA ILE A 571 -17.89 53.32 -0.93
C ILE A 571 -16.99 54.26 -1.75
N SER A 572 -15.70 53.94 -1.91
CA SER A 572 -14.78 54.70 -2.77
C SER A 572 -15.20 54.68 -4.25
N VAL A 573 -15.71 53.53 -4.74
CA VAL A 573 -16.28 53.42 -6.09
C VAL A 573 -17.59 54.19 -6.23
N PHE A 574 -18.45 54.18 -5.20
CA PHE A 574 -19.69 54.98 -5.17
C PHE A 574 -19.38 56.48 -5.29
N ALA A 575 -18.44 57.00 -4.49
CA ALA A 575 -17.97 58.38 -4.60
C ALA A 575 -17.38 58.67 -5.99
N SER A 576 -16.53 57.76 -6.50
CA SER A 576 -15.91 57.86 -7.83
C SER A 576 -16.94 57.94 -8.97
N LEU A 577 -18.09 57.27 -8.85
CA LEU A 577 -19.17 57.30 -9.86
C LEU A 577 -19.85 58.69 -9.94
N ILE A 578 -20.14 59.32 -8.80
CA ILE A 578 -20.72 60.67 -8.74
C ILE A 578 -19.78 61.68 -9.42
N PHE A 579 -18.47 61.57 -9.18
CA PHE A 579 -17.46 62.38 -9.87
C PHE A 579 -17.28 62.03 -11.36
N ALA A 580 -17.58 60.80 -11.76
CA ALA A 580 -17.48 60.32 -13.14
C ALA A 580 -18.71 60.61 -14.01
N VAL A 581 -19.85 60.98 -13.41
CA VAL A 581 -21.09 61.32 -14.14
C VAL A 581 -21.49 62.77 -13.87
N ASP A 582 -21.94 63.09 -12.65
CA ASP A 582 -22.64 64.34 -12.34
C ASP A 582 -21.70 65.57 -12.35
N PHE A 583 -20.50 65.42 -11.79
CA PHE A 583 -19.53 66.52 -11.71
C PHE A 583 -18.62 66.65 -12.93
N LYS A 584 -18.57 65.65 -13.80
CA LYS A 584 -17.73 65.59 -15.01
C LYS A 584 -17.82 66.83 -15.93
N PRO A 585 -18.97 67.49 -16.12
CA PRO A 585 -19.04 68.76 -16.87
C PRO A 585 -18.32 69.92 -16.18
N PHE A 586 -18.41 70.02 -14.85
CA PHE A 586 -17.87 71.13 -14.06
C PHE A 586 -16.38 70.98 -13.74
N LEU A 587 -15.88 69.73 -13.63
CA LEU A 587 -14.47 69.44 -13.35
C LEU A 587 -13.50 70.14 -14.33
N GLY A 588 -13.92 70.33 -15.58
CA GLY A 588 -13.15 71.01 -16.63
C GLY A 588 -13.07 72.53 -16.52
N GLU A 589 -13.92 73.17 -15.68
CA GLU A 589 -13.99 74.63 -15.53
C GLU A 589 -13.09 75.16 -14.40
N PHE A 590 -12.76 74.33 -13.40
CA PHE A 590 -11.88 74.73 -12.29
C PHE A 590 -10.53 75.25 -12.78
N PHE A 591 -10.09 76.35 -12.15
CA PHE A 591 -8.90 77.14 -12.49
C PHE A 591 -8.89 77.75 -13.92
N THR A 592 -10.02 77.75 -14.63
CA THR A 592 -10.21 78.52 -15.87
C THR A 592 -10.85 79.88 -15.58
N GLN A 593 -11.05 80.71 -16.60
CA GLN A 593 -11.71 82.02 -16.45
C GLN A 593 -13.14 81.92 -15.90
N ALA A 594 -13.85 80.81 -16.13
CA ALA A 594 -15.23 80.61 -15.66
C ALA A 594 -15.31 80.46 -14.13
N TRP A 595 -14.33 79.77 -13.53
CA TRP A 595 -14.28 79.46 -12.10
C TRP A 595 -14.24 80.70 -11.19
N TYR A 596 -13.58 81.79 -11.62
CA TYR A 596 -13.58 83.05 -10.86
C TYR A 596 -14.98 83.67 -10.71
N GLY A 597 -15.89 83.43 -11.67
CA GLY A 597 -17.25 83.98 -11.68
C GLY A 597 -18.32 83.04 -11.13
N GLN A 598 -17.96 81.83 -10.68
CA GLN A 598 -18.92 80.76 -10.38
C GLN A 598 -18.63 80.09 -9.03
N LYS A 599 -19.66 79.89 -8.21
CA LYS A 599 -19.57 79.15 -6.94
C LYS A 599 -19.77 77.64 -7.16
N ARG A 600 -18.86 77.00 -7.90
CA ARG A 600 -18.96 75.57 -8.23
C ARG A 600 -18.91 74.65 -7.01
N ILE A 601 -18.07 74.92 -6.00
CA ILE A 601 -18.03 74.11 -4.77
C ILE A 601 -19.38 74.13 -4.03
N SER A 602 -20.10 75.26 -4.01
CA SER A 602 -21.45 75.32 -3.43
C SER A 602 -22.46 74.40 -4.13
N GLN A 603 -22.27 74.11 -5.42
CA GLN A 603 -23.12 73.16 -6.16
C GLN A 603 -22.77 71.71 -5.83
N PHE A 604 -21.47 71.40 -5.68
CA PHE A 604 -21.01 70.07 -5.27
C PHE A 604 -21.50 69.74 -3.85
N VAL A 605 -21.44 70.72 -2.93
CA VAL A 605 -21.96 70.61 -1.56
C VAL A 605 -23.46 70.32 -1.53
N LEU A 606 -24.26 70.96 -2.39
CA LEU A 606 -25.71 70.67 -2.47
C LEU A 606 -25.95 69.24 -2.98
N THR A 607 -25.30 68.83 -4.06
CA THR A 607 -25.42 67.45 -4.58
C THR A 607 -24.91 66.40 -3.60
N PHE A 608 -23.89 66.70 -2.78
CA PHE A 608 -23.50 65.83 -1.66
C PHE A 608 -24.57 65.74 -0.57
N GLN A 609 -25.26 66.85 -0.27
CA GLN A 609 -26.35 66.85 0.70
C GLN A 609 -27.53 66.00 0.20
N ASP A 610 -27.87 66.10 -1.10
CA ASP A 610 -28.89 65.28 -1.74
C ASP A 610 -28.54 63.78 -1.63
N TYR A 611 -27.36 63.37 -2.10
CA TYR A 611 -26.91 61.97 -2.03
C TYR A 611 -26.79 61.43 -0.59
N LEU A 612 -26.31 62.22 0.37
CA LEU A 612 -26.23 61.77 1.77
C LEU A 612 -27.63 61.62 2.40
N SER A 613 -28.59 62.47 2.02
CA SER A 613 -29.99 62.37 2.46
C SER A 613 -30.67 61.13 1.88
N ASP A 614 -30.52 60.87 0.58
CA ASP A 614 -31.17 59.75 -0.11
C ASP A 614 -30.68 58.39 0.42
N TYR A 615 -29.39 58.28 0.77
CA TYR A 615 -28.81 57.05 1.30
C TYR A 615 -28.80 56.94 2.84
N GLU A 616 -29.21 57.97 3.60
CA GLU A 616 -29.24 57.93 5.07
C GLU A 616 -30.15 56.82 5.61
N GLY A 617 -31.27 56.54 4.95
CA GLY A 617 -32.20 55.48 5.37
C GLY A 617 -31.73 54.05 5.11
N VAL A 618 -30.69 53.86 4.28
CA VAL A 618 -30.37 52.55 3.67
C VAL A 618 -28.89 52.16 3.71
N LEU A 619 -28.01 53.05 4.18
CA LEU A 619 -26.57 52.79 4.36
C LEU A 619 -26.24 52.51 5.84
N HIS A 620 -25.44 51.47 6.08
CA HIS A 620 -25.02 51.09 7.43
C HIS A 620 -24.29 52.23 8.16
N PRO A 621 -24.57 52.51 9.46
CA PRO A 621 -23.99 53.66 10.17
C PRO A 621 -22.47 53.80 10.05
N SER A 622 -21.71 52.70 10.21
CA SER A 622 -20.24 52.72 10.09
C SER A 622 -19.71 53.06 8.69
N LEU A 623 -20.52 52.92 7.64
CA LEU A 623 -20.16 53.30 6.27
C LEU A 623 -20.48 54.78 5.97
N ARG A 624 -21.27 55.46 6.80
CA ARG A 624 -21.67 56.87 6.57
C ARG A 624 -20.50 57.82 6.76
N ASP A 625 -19.76 57.68 7.85
CA ASP A 625 -18.54 58.48 8.08
C ASP A 625 -17.47 58.22 7.00
N ILE A 626 -17.33 56.96 6.58
CA ILE A 626 -16.44 56.56 5.47
C ILE A 626 -16.88 57.21 4.15
N LEU A 627 -18.19 57.24 3.85
CA LEU A 627 -18.72 57.89 2.65
C LEU A 627 -18.46 59.41 2.68
N VAL A 628 -18.63 60.07 3.82
CA VAL A 628 -18.30 61.50 3.97
C VAL A 628 -16.81 61.75 3.76
N GLU A 629 -15.93 60.88 4.27
CA GLU A 629 -14.48 60.98 4.09
C GLU A 629 -14.05 60.73 2.62
N GLU A 630 -14.57 59.70 1.96
CA GLU A 630 -14.29 59.39 0.54
C GLU A 630 -14.81 60.48 -0.41
N LEU A 631 -15.99 61.06 -0.15
CA LEU A 631 -16.50 62.20 -0.92
C LEU A 631 -15.62 63.45 -0.76
N ALA A 632 -15.05 63.67 0.44
CA ALA A 632 -14.14 64.78 0.70
C ALA A 632 -12.75 64.56 0.07
N ASP A 633 -12.24 63.33 0.08
CA ASP A 633 -10.94 63.00 -0.50
C ASP A 633 -10.98 62.97 -2.03
N GLU A 634 -12.02 62.40 -2.65
CA GLU A 634 -12.17 62.47 -4.10
C GLU A 634 -12.43 63.93 -4.55
N LEU A 635 -13.14 64.75 -3.78
CA LEU A 635 -13.22 66.19 -4.05
C LEU A 635 -11.84 66.86 -4.05
N LEU A 636 -11.01 66.60 -3.03
CA LEU A 636 -9.66 67.13 -2.91
C LEU A 636 -8.77 66.70 -4.09
N VAL A 637 -8.76 65.39 -4.40
CA VAL A 637 -7.96 64.80 -5.48
C VAL A 637 -8.39 65.32 -6.84
N ARG A 638 -9.70 65.48 -7.09
CA ARG A 638 -10.23 66.02 -8.35
C ARG A 638 -9.96 67.52 -8.47
N TYR A 639 -10.21 68.31 -7.42
CA TYR A 639 -9.94 69.75 -7.39
C TYR A 639 -8.47 70.06 -7.67
N LEU A 640 -7.53 69.39 -6.99
CA LEU A 640 -6.09 69.56 -7.26
C LEU A 640 -5.67 69.00 -8.63
N SER A 641 -6.37 68.00 -9.16
CA SER A 641 -6.10 67.47 -10.51
C SER A 641 -6.54 68.42 -11.62
N SER A 642 -7.53 69.29 -11.40
CA SER A 642 -7.99 70.28 -12.38
C SER A 642 -6.92 71.30 -12.80
N VAL A 643 -5.76 71.36 -12.13
CA VAL A 643 -4.58 72.10 -12.64
C VAL A 643 -4.08 71.57 -14.00
N ARG A 644 -4.51 70.38 -14.42
CA ARG A 644 -4.25 69.77 -15.73
C ARG A 644 -5.27 70.17 -16.81
N ASN A 645 -6.29 70.98 -16.50
CA ASN A 645 -7.31 71.42 -17.44
C ASN A 645 -6.74 72.28 -18.58
N LYS A 646 -7.38 72.21 -19.75
CA LYS A 646 -6.96 72.97 -20.94
C LYS A 646 -7.27 74.45 -20.75
N GLY A 647 -6.23 75.30 -20.76
CA GLY A 647 -6.37 76.75 -20.65
C GLY A 647 -6.17 77.33 -19.24
N VAL A 648 -5.85 76.50 -18.24
CA VAL A 648 -5.50 76.98 -16.89
C VAL A 648 -4.23 77.83 -16.95
N LYS A 649 -4.35 79.08 -16.48
CA LYS A 649 -3.23 79.98 -16.20
C LYS A 649 -3.53 80.85 -14.99
N PHE A 650 -2.74 80.67 -13.93
CA PHE A 650 -2.72 81.58 -12.77
C PHE A 650 -1.80 82.75 -13.07
N ARG A 651 -2.34 83.97 -13.08
CA ARG A 651 -1.55 85.20 -13.16
C ARG A 651 -1.47 85.85 -11.79
N ARG A 652 -0.35 86.50 -11.45
CA ARG A 652 -0.25 87.28 -10.20
C ARG A 652 -1.21 88.48 -10.10
N SER A 653 -1.88 88.85 -11.20
CA SER A 653 -2.96 89.83 -11.23
C SER A 653 -4.31 89.30 -10.75
N ASP A 654 -4.50 87.98 -10.71
CA ASP A 654 -5.81 87.36 -10.58
C ASP A 654 -6.02 86.88 -9.13
N PRO A 655 -7.21 87.02 -8.53
CA PRO A 655 -7.44 86.72 -7.11
C PRO A 655 -7.59 85.22 -6.81
N TYR A 656 -6.74 84.37 -7.40
CA TYR A 656 -6.85 82.91 -7.29
C TYR A 656 -6.65 82.39 -5.86
N GLY A 657 -5.75 83.01 -5.08
CA GLY A 657 -5.52 82.63 -3.68
C GLY A 657 -6.75 82.88 -2.79
N ASP A 658 -7.46 83.99 -3.02
CA ASP A 658 -8.69 84.29 -2.29
C ASP A 658 -9.88 83.45 -2.78
N LYS A 659 -9.96 83.14 -4.09
CA LYS A 659 -11.00 82.24 -4.62
C LYS A 659 -10.82 80.79 -4.15
N ILE A 660 -9.58 80.30 -4.04
CA ILE A 660 -9.28 79.00 -3.40
C ILE A 660 -9.69 79.04 -1.92
N ARG A 661 -9.51 80.16 -1.21
CA ARG A 661 -9.99 80.29 0.18
C ARG A 661 -11.51 80.29 0.31
N ASP A 662 -12.25 80.97 -0.59
CA ASP A 662 -13.72 80.93 -0.69
C ASP A 662 -14.24 79.51 -0.97
N ASP A 663 -13.58 78.77 -1.88
CA ASP A 663 -13.86 77.36 -2.15
C ASP A 663 -13.61 76.46 -0.93
N LEU A 664 -12.45 76.59 -0.26
CA LEU A 664 -12.08 75.82 0.93
C LEU A 664 -13.04 76.06 2.10
N VAL A 665 -13.41 77.32 2.37
CA VAL A 665 -14.38 77.65 3.43
C VAL A 665 -15.74 77.04 3.12
N THR A 666 -16.21 77.14 1.86
CA THR A 666 -17.48 76.54 1.43
C THR A 666 -17.51 75.02 1.67
N ALA A 667 -16.42 74.31 1.37
CA ALA A 667 -16.32 72.87 1.62
C ALA A 667 -16.24 72.54 3.13
N PHE A 668 -15.42 73.27 3.89
CA PHE A 668 -15.26 73.02 5.32
C PHE A 668 -16.51 73.34 6.15
N ASP A 669 -17.28 74.38 5.80
CA ASP A 669 -18.52 74.69 6.51
C ASP A 669 -19.58 73.59 6.35
N PHE A 670 -19.56 72.85 5.22
CA PHE A 670 -20.36 71.62 5.04
C PHE A 670 -19.80 70.44 5.84
N PHE A 671 -18.53 70.06 5.61
CA PHE A 671 -17.97 68.85 6.22
C PHE A 671 -17.90 68.91 7.77
N LYS A 672 -17.87 70.12 8.34
CA LYS A 672 -17.88 70.38 9.79
C LYS A 672 -19.09 69.84 10.55
N GLN A 673 -20.18 69.50 9.86
CA GLN A 673 -21.35 68.90 10.52
C GLN A 673 -21.21 67.39 10.79
N PHE A 674 -20.15 66.73 10.28
CA PHE A 674 -19.93 65.29 10.40
C PHE A 674 -18.73 64.94 11.32
N PRO A 675 -18.73 63.78 12.00
CA PRO A 675 -17.64 63.32 12.86
C PRO A 675 -16.25 63.29 12.18
N ALA A 676 -16.19 62.92 10.90
CA ALA A 676 -14.95 62.80 10.13
C ALA A 676 -14.19 64.13 9.88
N PHE A 677 -14.76 65.28 10.26
CA PHE A 677 -14.26 66.61 9.88
C PHE A 677 -12.77 66.86 10.20
N ASP A 678 -12.28 66.48 11.38
CA ASP A 678 -10.88 66.77 11.75
C ASP A 678 -9.88 65.91 10.95
N VAL A 679 -10.28 64.72 10.47
CA VAL A 679 -9.47 63.89 9.56
C VAL A 679 -9.41 64.52 8.18
N ILE A 680 -10.58 64.88 7.62
CA ILE A 680 -10.73 65.58 6.34
C ILE A 680 -9.89 66.87 6.33
N LYS A 681 -10.04 67.70 7.37
CA LYS A 681 -9.31 68.96 7.59
C LYS A 681 -7.80 68.78 7.76
N GLN A 682 -7.32 67.61 8.20
CA GLN A 682 -5.90 67.28 8.20
C GLN A 682 -5.40 66.95 6.79
N LYS A 683 -6.11 66.09 6.04
CA LYS A 683 -5.76 65.73 4.65
C LYS A 683 -5.75 66.96 3.73
N TRP A 684 -6.78 67.81 3.83
CA TRP A 684 -6.94 69.03 3.01
C TRP A 684 -5.85 70.10 3.22
N ARG A 685 -4.95 69.98 4.20
CA ARG A 685 -3.80 70.90 4.38
C ARG A 685 -2.87 70.96 3.17
N VAL A 686 -2.84 69.92 2.34
CA VAL A 686 -2.04 69.87 1.10
C VAL A 686 -2.32 71.05 0.14
N VAL A 687 -3.51 71.66 0.22
CA VAL A 687 -3.88 72.83 -0.59
C VAL A 687 -3.06 74.08 -0.22
N ASP A 688 -2.57 74.19 1.02
CA ASP A 688 -1.64 75.27 1.38
C ASP A 688 -0.28 75.09 0.68
N GLY A 689 0.22 73.85 0.57
CA GLY A 689 1.42 73.54 -0.20
C GLY A 689 1.28 73.84 -1.69
N PHE A 690 0.10 73.57 -2.27
CA PHE A 690 -0.26 73.99 -3.63
C PHE A 690 -0.24 75.52 -3.79
N LEU A 691 -0.86 76.26 -2.86
CA LEU A 691 -0.86 77.73 -2.84
C LEU A 691 0.56 78.30 -2.69
N ARG A 692 1.42 77.73 -1.84
CA ARG A 692 2.84 78.11 -1.71
C ARG A 692 3.56 77.96 -3.05
N MET A 693 3.38 76.86 -3.77
CA MET A 693 3.99 76.67 -5.11
C MET A 693 3.45 77.60 -6.21
N LEU A 694 2.22 78.13 -6.08
CA LEU A 694 1.70 79.15 -6.99
C LEU A 694 2.20 80.56 -6.64
N ASN A 695 2.27 80.92 -5.36
CA ASN A 695 2.66 82.25 -4.91
C ASN A 695 4.18 82.51 -4.99
N ALA A 696 5.02 81.48 -4.79
CA ALA A 696 6.47 81.60 -4.64
C ALA A 696 7.18 82.36 -5.77
N GLU A 697 8.31 82.99 -5.46
CA GLU A 697 9.17 83.61 -6.48
C GLU A 697 9.95 82.59 -7.31
N LYS A 698 10.34 83.03 -8.51
CA LYS A 698 10.98 82.18 -9.54
C LYS A 698 12.27 81.51 -9.08
N ALA A 699 12.99 82.13 -8.13
CA ALA A 699 14.22 81.60 -7.54
C ALA A 699 13.97 80.63 -6.37
N GLU A 700 12.84 80.74 -5.67
CA GLU A 700 12.53 80.00 -4.45
C GLU A 700 11.85 78.65 -4.72
N LEU A 701 11.24 78.50 -5.90
CA LEU A 701 10.50 77.30 -6.31
C LEU A 701 11.21 75.95 -6.05
N PRO A 702 12.53 75.78 -6.24
CA PRO A 702 13.22 74.54 -5.89
C PRO A 702 13.21 74.24 -4.38
N ALA A 703 13.30 75.26 -3.53
CA ALA A 703 13.25 75.12 -2.07
C ALA A 703 11.82 74.92 -1.55
N VAL A 704 10.84 75.61 -2.14
CA VAL A 704 9.41 75.38 -1.83
C VAL A 704 8.98 73.96 -2.25
N TYR A 705 9.48 73.47 -3.39
CA TYR A 705 9.31 72.07 -3.78
C TYR A 705 10.00 71.10 -2.80
N GLU A 706 11.23 71.37 -2.36
CA GLU A 706 11.94 70.55 -1.37
C GLU A 706 11.13 70.42 -0.07
N GLN A 707 10.65 71.52 0.50
CA GLN A 707 9.80 71.49 1.69
C GLN A 707 8.50 70.71 1.43
N PHE A 708 7.79 71.00 0.32
CA PHE A 708 6.55 70.30 -0.02
C PHE A 708 6.78 68.80 -0.26
N LYS A 709 7.96 68.39 -0.74
CA LYS A 709 8.33 66.98 -0.94
C LYS A 709 8.75 66.27 0.35
N ILE A 710 9.18 67.01 1.37
CA ILE A 710 9.39 66.50 2.73
C ILE A 710 8.04 66.36 3.45
N ASP A 711 7.19 67.37 3.36
CA ASP A 711 5.85 67.38 3.98
C ASP A 711 4.90 66.34 3.34
N TYR A 712 5.02 66.11 2.03
CA TYR A 712 4.16 65.23 1.21
C TYR A 712 5.03 64.29 0.35
N TRP A 713 5.61 63.25 0.97
CA TRP A 713 6.63 62.37 0.37
C TRP A 713 6.16 61.63 -0.90
N ASP A 714 4.86 61.38 -1.05
CA ASP A 714 4.25 60.69 -2.20
C ASP A 714 4.05 61.60 -3.43
N THR A 715 4.16 62.93 -3.26
CA THR A 715 3.96 63.96 -4.30
C THR A 715 4.54 63.55 -5.65
N SER A 716 3.66 63.36 -6.64
CA SER A 716 4.03 62.93 -7.98
C SER A 716 4.61 64.09 -8.81
N MET A 717 5.78 63.87 -9.41
CA MET A 717 6.44 64.92 -10.21
C MET A 717 5.60 65.35 -11.41
N SER A 718 4.80 64.45 -11.99
CA SER A 718 3.89 64.75 -13.10
C SER A 718 2.70 65.64 -12.72
N TRP A 719 2.35 65.75 -11.44
CA TRP A 719 1.43 66.79 -10.95
C TRP A 719 2.17 68.11 -10.76
N VAL A 720 3.35 68.10 -10.14
CA VAL A 720 4.18 69.31 -9.96
C VAL A 720 4.56 69.96 -11.30
N GLU A 721 4.87 69.19 -12.35
CA GLU A 721 5.09 69.77 -13.68
C GLU A 721 3.83 70.45 -14.25
N ALA A 722 2.63 70.03 -13.86
CA ALA A 722 1.37 70.65 -14.29
C ALA A 722 1.14 71.97 -13.53
N VAL A 723 1.34 71.99 -12.20
CA VAL A 723 1.32 73.20 -11.37
C VAL A 723 2.30 74.25 -11.91
N MET A 724 3.54 73.83 -12.22
CA MET A 724 4.54 74.72 -12.82
C MET A 724 4.08 75.27 -14.18
N ARG A 725 3.54 74.41 -15.07
CA ARG A 725 3.01 74.86 -16.37
C ARG A 725 1.80 75.79 -16.26
N ALA A 726 1.03 75.73 -15.18
CA ALA A 726 -0.12 76.58 -14.91
C ALA A 726 0.26 78.02 -14.47
N ARG A 727 1.50 78.29 -14.07
CA ARG A 727 1.95 79.65 -13.71
C ARG A 727 2.10 80.59 -14.90
N ASP A 728 1.98 81.90 -14.69
CA ASP A 728 2.26 82.94 -15.69
C ASP A 728 3.75 83.01 -16.07
N ASP A 729 4.64 83.00 -15.07
CA ASP A 729 6.10 83.12 -15.19
C ASP A 729 6.85 81.83 -15.59
N PHE A 730 6.14 80.84 -16.13
CA PHE A 730 6.67 79.52 -16.45
C PHE A 730 7.72 79.54 -17.58
N ASP A 731 8.94 79.14 -17.23
CA ASP A 731 10.04 78.85 -18.17
C ASP A 731 10.51 77.40 -18.07
N ARG A 732 11.04 76.86 -19.17
CA ARG A 732 11.68 75.53 -19.19
C ARG A 732 12.89 75.44 -18.24
N SER A 733 13.57 76.55 -17.96
CA SER A 733 14.68 76.61 -17.00
C SER A 733 14.22 76.38 -15.55
N THR A 734 13.08 76.95 -15.15
CA THR A 734 12.52 76.75 -13.80
C THR A 734 12.15 75.28 -13.57
N LEU A 735 11.49 74.66 -14.57
CA LEU A 735 11.14 73.24 -14.52
C LEU A 735 12.39 72.35 -14.43
N ASN A 736 13.49 72.73 -15.10
CA ASN A 736 14.76 72.01 -15.01
C ASN A 736 15.44 72.18 -13.64
N SER A 737 15.37 73.37 -13.01
CA SER A 737 15.91 73.57 -11.65
C SER A 737 15.14 72.79 -10.59
N VAL A 738 13.81 72.78 -10.66
CA VAL A 738 12.96 71.95 -9.77
C VAL A 738 13.21 70.46 -10.03
N LYS A 739 13.47 70.04 -11.28
CA LYS A 739 13.85 68.65 -11.61
C LYS A 739 15.24 68.25 -11.11
N ALA A 740 16.23 69.13 -11.16
CA ALA A 740 17.55 68.87 -10.59
C ALA A 740 17.42 68.68 -9.07
N LYS A 741 16.74 69.60 -8.39
CA LYS A 741 16.47 69.51 -6.95
C LYS A 741 15.66 68.27 -6.57
N ALA A 742 14.68 67.88 -7.38
CA ALA A 742 13.92 66.62 -7.20
C ALA A 742 14.74 65.33 -7.42
N ALA A 743 15.94 65.41 -8.01
CA ALA A 743 16.88 64.29 -8.07
C ALA A 743 17.86 64.26 -6.88
N GLU A 744 17.97 65.37 -6.13
CA GLU A 744 18.80 65.51 -4.93
C GLU A 744 18.01 65.22 -3.64
N VAL A 745 16.73 65.60 -3.59
CA VAL A 745 15.86 65.45 -2.40
C VAL A 745 15.48 63.99 -2.18
N TYR A 746 15.95 63.42 -1.07
CA TYR A 746 15.50 62.14 -0.55
C TYR A 746 14.56 62.35 0.64
N ALA A 747 13.26 62.17 0.42
CA ALA A 747 12.26 62.14 1.49
C ALA A 747 12.13 60.70 2.03
N GLU A 748 12.07 60.56 3.36
CA GLU A 748 11.72 59.29 3.99
C GLU A 748 10.25 58.92 3.72
N ARG A 749 9.91 57.63 3.71
CA ARG A 749 8.54 57.18 3.43
C ARG A 749 7.69 57.28 4.70
N GLY A 750 6.78 58.25 4.73
CA GLY A 750 5.71 58.32 5.73
C GLY A 750 4.49 57.46 5.35
N PRO A 751 3.37 57.60 6.10
CA PRO A 751 2.05 57.19 5.61
C PRO A 751 1.69 57.95 4.32
N GLU A 752 0.77 57.44 3.51
CA GLU A 752 0.33 58.13 2.29
C GLU A 752 -0.50 59.37 2.64
N THR A 753 -0.30 60.46 1.90
CA THR A 753 -0.79 61.80 2.29
C THR A 753 -2.11 62.18 1.61
N ALA A 754 -2.52 61.44 0.58
CA ALA A 754 -3.88 61.36 0.05
C ALA A 754 -4.06 59.98 -0.63
N PRO A 755 -5.27 59.38 -0.62
CA PRO A 755 -5.50 58.11 -1.30
C PRO A 755 -5.23 58.24 -2.81
N LYS A 756 -4.60 57.21 -3.39
CA LYS A 756 -4.35 57.19 -4.84
C LYS A 756 -5.63 56.83 -5.58
N SER A 757 -6.18 57.79 -6.32
CA SER A 757 -7.15 57.50 -7.40
C SER A 757 -6.65 56.32 -8.25
N HIS A 758 -7.43 55.23 -8.27
CA HIS A 758 -7.01 53.90 -8.73
C HIS A 758 -6.83 53.83 -10.25
N SER A 759 -5.72 54.36 -10.78
CA SER A 759 -5.34 54.24 -12.20
C SER A 759 -4.91 52.80 -12.51
N ASN A 760 -5.88 51.94 -12.79
CA ASN A 760 -5.74 50.48 -12.77
C ASN A 760 -4.72 49.96 -13.80
N LYS A 761 -3.69 49.25 -13.33
CA LYS A 761 -2.76 48.43 -14.13
C LYS A 761 -2.28 47.23 -13.29
N PRO A 762 -2.41 45.98 -13.75
CA PRO A 762 -2.04 44.81 -12.97
C PRO A 762 -0.51 44.68 -12.80
N GLY A 763 -0.04 44.98 -11.60
CA GLY A 763 1.37 44.87 -11.19
C GLY A 763 1.66 43.57 -10.45
N ARG A 764 2.45 42.68 -11.07
CA ARG A 764 2.94 41.42 -10.50
C ARG A 764 3.61 41.65 -9.12
N PRO A 765 3.38 40.80 -8.09
CA PRO A 765 3.86 41.04 -6.73
C PRO A 765 5.39 41.20 -6.67
N THR A 766 5.85 42.31 -6.09
CA THR A 766 7.26 42.64 -5.95
C THR A 766 7.83 42.13 -4.63
N LYS A 767 8.77 41.18 -4.71
CA LYS A 767 9.57 40.76 -3.55
C LYS A 767 10.43 41.92 -3.04
N VAL A 768 10.55 42.06 -1.72
CA VAL A 768 11.51 42.95 -1.06
C VAL A 768 12.94 42.41 -1.28
N PRO A 769 13.90 43.23 -1.76
CA PRO A 769 15.30 42.83 -1.88
C PRO A 769 16.25 43.68 -1.02
N HIS A 770 17.01 43.05 -0.11
CA HIS A 770 18.20 43.66 0.48
C HIS A 770 19.41 43.55 -0.47
N LYS A 771 20.35 44.50 -0.35
CA LYS A 771 21.42 44.77 -1.34
C LYS A 771 22.74 44.05 -1.07
N SER A 772 23.38 43.50 -2.11
CA SER A 772 24.84 43.51 -2.40
C SER A 772 25.14 42.51 -3.54
N SER A 773 26.11 42.69 -4.45
CA SER A 773 26.96 43.86 -4.80
C SER A 773 27.48 43.69 -6.26
N ALA A 774 28.24 44.68 -6.77
CA ALA A 774 28.85 44.74 -8.12
C ALA A 774 29.26 43.39 -8.76
N ALA A 775 28.91 43.03 -10.00
CA ALA A 775 29.02 43.71 -11.31
C ALA A 775 30.42 43.67 -11.95
N VAL A 776 30.51 43.08 -13.17
CA VAL A 776 31.42 43.44 -14.28
C VAL A 776 30.85 42.84 -15.59
N LYS A 777 30.91 43.66 -16.67
CA LYS A 777 31.00 43.41 -18.13
C LYS A 777 31.07 41.95 -18.62
N ASP A 778 30.53 41.53 -19.76
CA ASP A 778 29.72 42.13 -20.85
C ASP A 778 29.15 40.94 -21.70
N SER A 779 28.46 41.01 -22.85
CA SER A 779 28.04 42.09 -23.76
C SER A 779 26.70 41.76 -24.48
N LYS A 780 26.26 42.70 -25.33
CA LYS A 780 25.11 42.62 -26.27
C LYS A 780 25.44 41.69 -27.47
N GLU A 781 24.48 41.06 -28.15
CA GLU A 781 23.64 41.74 -29.17
C GLU A 781 22.24 41.15 -29.44
N ALA A 782 21.38 42.09 -29.87
CA ALA A 782 20.28 42.04 -30.84
C ALA A 782 19.70 40.67 -31.30
N ALA A 783 18.41 40.32 -31.16
CA ALA A 783 17.13 41.07 -31.09
C ALA A 783 16.61 41.71 -32.41
N LYS A 784 15.57 41.08 -33.00
CA LYS A 784 14.45 41.68 -33.78
C LYS A 784 13.32 40.65 -33.97
N LYS A 785 12.11 40.96 -33.47
CA LYS A 785 10.87 41.29 -34.22
C LYS A 785 10.23 40.09 -34.97
N ALA A 786 9.08 39.58 -34.51
CA ALA A 786 7.69 40.03 -34.81
C ALA A 786 7.13 39.40 -36.11
N HIS A 787 5.84 39.10 -36.29
CA HIS A 787 4.62 39.66 -35.68
C HIS A 787 3.55 38.59 -35.30
N SER A 788 2.68 38.97 -34.35
CA SER A 788 1.33 38.42 -34.08
C SER A 788 0.32 38.92 -35.14
N PRO A 789 -0.91 38.35 -35.35
CA PRO A 789 -1.97 38.39 -34.31
C PRO A 789 -3.17 37.39 -34.35
N LEU A 790 -4.00 37.50 -33.29
CA LEU A 790 -5.47 37.32 -33.22
C LEU A 790 -6.11 35.92 -33.09
N SER A 791 -7.40 35.94 -32.70
CA SER A 791 -8.12 34.92 -31.89
C SER A 791 -9.65 34.89 -32.15
N HIS A 792 -10.37 33.94 -31.50
CA HIS A 792 -11.84 33.70 -31.57
C HIS A 792 -12.31 33.17 -32.97
N HIS A 793 -13.50 32.63 -33.24
CA HIS A 793 -14.75 32.29 -32.51
C HIS A 793 -15.16 30.81 -32.88
N GLU A 794 -16.25 30.13 -32.47
CA GLU A 794 -17.44 30.41 -31.62
C GLU A 794 -17.85 29.11 -30.86
N ALA A 795 -19.15 28.80 -30.69
CA ALA A 795 -19.66 27.65 -29.93
C ALA A 795 -20.88 26.92 -30.60
N LEU A 796 -21.16 25.69 -30.11
CA LEU A 796 -22.47 24.98 -30.07
C LEU A 796 -23.24 24.52 -31.35
N ARG A 797 -23.69 23.24 -31.28
CA ARG A 797 -24.98 22.65 -31.76
C ARG A 797 -25.26 22.31 -33.25
N LYS A 798 -25.25 20.99 -33.52
CA LYS A 798 -26.33 20.11 -34.09
C LYS A 798 -27.15 20.54 -35.34
N ARG A 799 -27.05 19.75 -36.43
CA ARG A 799 -28.12 19.24 -37.35
C ARG A 799 -27.48 18.44 -38.54
N ALA A 800 -28.10 17.51 -39.29
CA ALA A 800 -29.36 16.73 -39.14
C ALA A 800 -29.40 15.45 -40.02
N MET A 801 -30.14 14.44 -39.55
CA MET A 801 -30.97 13.41 -40.24
C MET A 801 -30.82 13.02 -41.75
N SER A 802 -30.71 11.67 -41.94
CA SER A 802 -31.60 10.79 -42.75
C SER A 802 -31.64 10.84 -44.30
N LYS A 803 -31.46 9.65 -44.93
CA LYS A 803 -32.48 9.06 -45.85
C LYS A 803 -32.30 7.56 -46.17
N LYS A 804 -33.33 6.78 -45.81
CA LYS A 804 -34.05 5.73 -46.58
C LYS A 804 -33.34 4.62 -47.41
N THR A 805 -33.69 3.36 -47.04
CA THR A 805 -34.17 2.21 -47.89
C THR A 805 -33.19 1.52 -48.87
N ASN A 806 -33.31 0.22 -49.20
CA ASN A 806 -34.47 -0.70 -49.23
C ASN A 806 -34.23 -2.06 -48.51
N ASP A 807 -35.33 -2.81 -48.38
CA ASP A 807 -35.52 -4.18 -47.89
C ASP A 807 -34.85 -5.26 -48.81
N THR A 808 -34.88 -6.58 -48.59
CA THR A 808 -35.84 -7.45 -47.86
C THR A 808 -35.22 -8.78 -47.40
N ALA A 809 -35.82 -9.45 -46.41
CA ALA A 809 -35.65 -10.88 -46.08
C ALA A 809 -37.04 -11.58 -46.06
N PRO A 810 -37.15 -12.89 -46.34
CA PRO A 810 -37.06 -13.93 -45.28
C PRO A 810 -36.36 -15.23 -45.79
N GLY A 811 -36.24 -16.37 -45.08
CA GLY A 811 -36.60 -16.71 -43.70
C GLY A 811 -37.74 -17.75 -43.57
N GLU A 812 -37.43 -19.05 -43.46
CA GLU A 812 -38.39 -20.11 -43.04
C GLU A 812 -37.69 -21.43 -42.62
N ASP A 813 -38.21 -22.01 -41.52
CA ASP A 813 -38.46 -23.42 -41.16
C ASP A 813 -37.42 -24.57 -40.95
N GLU A 814 -37.64 -25.19 -39.77
CA GLU A 814 -37.72 -26.63 -39.39
C GLU A 814 -36.55 -27.66 -39.37
N LEU A 815 -36.38 -28.21 -38.15
CA LEU A 815 -36.31 -29.64 -37.74
C LEU A 815 -35.16 -30.61 -38.11
N ALA A 816 -34.75 -31.31 -37.03
CA ALA A 816 -34.38 -32.74 -36.93
C ALA A 816 -32.99 -33.27 -37.37
N GLN A 817 -32.60 -34.34 -36.66
CA GLN A 817 -31.48 -35.25 -36.97
C GLN A 817 -31.98 -36.37 -37.92
N PRO A 818 -31.13 -37.12 -38.66
CA PRO A 818 -30.43 -38.27 -38.06
C PRO A 818 -29.05 -38.65 -38.68
N SER A 819 -28.41 -39.69 -38.11
CA SER A 819 -27.29 -40.43 -38.73
C SER A 819 -27.76 -41.50 -39.73
N PRO A 820 -26.92 -41.96 -40.70
CA PRO A 820 -26.36 -43.33 -40.65
C PRO A 820 -24.93 -43.47 -41.28
N VAL A 821 -23.90 -44.19 -40.75
CA VAL A 821 -23.65 -45.64 -40.50
C VAL A 821 -22.78 -46.37 -41.57
N VAL A 822 -21.71 -47.08 -41.13
CA VAL A 822 -20.98 -48.24 -41.78
C VAL A 822 -20.19 -47.92 -43.09
N HIS A 823 -19.02 -48.50 -43.45
CA HIS A 823 -17.99 -49.43 -42.89
C HIS A 823 -16.62 -49.10 -43.58
N ARG A 824 -15.39 -49.22 -43.03
CA ARG A 824 -14.60 -50.32 -42.37
C ARG A 824 -13.67 -51.10 -43.31
N LYS A 825 -12.35 -50.85 -43.20
CA LYS A 825 -11.35 -51.89 -42.86
C LYS A 825 -10.00 -51.30 -42.39
N LEU A 826 -9.36 -52.04 -41.48
CA LEU A 826 -8.05 -51.80 -40.83
C LEU A 826 -6.98 -52.70 -41.47
N PRO A 827 -5.66 -52.43 -41.28
CA PRO A 827 -4.97 -53.14 -40.18
C PRO A 827 -3.80 -52.39 -39.46
N GLN A 828 -3.73 -52.66 -38.16
CA GLN A 828 -2.51 -53.05 -37.38
C GLN A 828 -1.37 -52.05 -37.03
N SER A 829 -1.30 -51.81 -35.71
CA SER A 829 -0.21 -52.25 -34.81
C SER A 829 0.93 -51.29 -34.43
N SER A 830 1.72 -51.74 -33.44
CA SER A 830 2.69 -51.01 -32.60
C SER A 830 2.06 -49.90 -31.74
N LEU A 831 2.09 -49.94 -30.40
CA LEU A 831 3.21 -50.06 -29.44
C LEU A 831 3.99 -48.75 -29.23
N SER A 832 3.57 -48.01 -28.20
CA SER A 832 4.39 -47.49 -27.10
C SER A 832 5.70 -46.72 -27.38
N ARG A 833 5.88 -45.60 -26.65
CA ARG A 833 7.15 -44.87 -26.44
C ARG A 833 7.68 -44.17 -27.70
N ASN A 834 8.47 -43.10 -27.64
CA ASN A 834 8.85 -42.17 -26.56
C ASN A 834 8.96 -40.75 -27.22
N VAL A 835 8.97 -39.60 -26.54
CA VAL A 835 9.91 -39.13 -25.50
C VAL A 835 11.38 -39.28 -25.90
N ASP A 836 11.73 -38.77 -27.08
CA ASP A 836 13.11 -38.47 -27.47
C ASP A 836 13.21 -37.01 -27.96
N ALA A 837 14.23 -36.23 -27.59
CA ALA A 837 15.13 -36.38 -26.45
C ALA A 837 15.78 -35.01 -26.16
N GLN A 838 15.52 -34.36 -25.02
CA GLN A 838 16.30 -33.15 -24.68
C GLN A 838 16.37 -32.75 -23.20
N ARG A 839 17.64 -32.64 -22.77
CA ARG A 839 18.23 -31.64 -21.85
C ARG A 839 17.91 -31.63 -20.34
N ARG A 840 19.02 -31.51 -19.60
CA ARG A 840 19.19 -31.01 -18.21
C ARG A 840 18.78 -32.03 -17.12
N LYS A 841 19.56 -32.28 -16.05
CA LYS A 841 20.21 -31.40 -15.03
C LYS A 841 19.16 -30.60 -14.23
N ALA A 842 19.14 -30.59 -12.90
CA ALA A 842 19.88 -31.34 -11.87
C ALA A 842 19.17 -31.15 -10.50
N ALA A 843 19.89 -31.39 -9.38
CA ALA A 843 19.51 -31.07 -8.00
C ALA A 843 18.53 -32.03 -7.28
N HIS A 844 18.37 -31.80 -5.98
CA HIS A 844 17.85 -32.75 -4.98
C HIS A 844 16.76 -32.08 -4.10
N PRO A 845 16.11 -32.78 -3.14
CA PRO A 845 14.72 -32.52 -2.77
C PRO A 845 14.51 -31.30 -1.85
N GLY A 846 13.31 -30.74 -1.91
CA GLY A 846 12.89 -29.62 -1.07
C GLY A 846 12.70 -30.00 0.40
N GLN A 847 13.10 -29.08 1.29
CA GLN A 847 12.70 -29.11 2.70
C GLN A 847 11.22 -28.75 2.84
N ARG A 848 10.57 -29.24 3.91
CA ARG A 848 9.16 -28.93 4.23
C ARG A 848 9.03 -28.65 5.72
N ASN A 849 8.32 -27.58 6.07
CA ASN A 849 8.49 -26.86 7.34
C ASN A 849 8.23 -27.66 8.63
N ARG A 850 9.01 -27.33 9.68
CA ARG A 850 9.02 -27.96 11.01
C ARG A 850 8.68 -26.99 12.16
N THR A 851 7.47 -26.41 12.18
CA THR A 851 7.09 -25.39 13.18
C THR A 851 5.80 -25.70 13.96
N ALA A 852 5.76 -26.82 14.72
CA ALA A 852 4.86 -27.00 15.89
C ALA A 852 5.14 -28.27 16.77
N ALA A 853 6.39 -28.60 17.10
CA ALA A 853 6.71 -29.79 17.93
C ALA A 853 7.29 -29.44 19.32
N LYS A 854 6.51 -28.73 20.15
CA LYS A 854 6.67 -28.48 21.60
C LYS A 854 5.38 -27.79 22.09
N LEU A 855 4.74 -28.10 23.21
CA LEU A 855 5.16 -28.92 24.35
C LEU A 855 4.16 -30.05 24.71
N ARG A 856 4.64 -31.30 24.66
CA ARG A 856 4.67 -32.16 25.86
C ARG A 856 6.13 -32.58 26.05
N ARG A 857 6.67 -32.48 27.26
CA ARG A 857 8.00 -32.99 27.59
C ARG A 857 7.87 -34.49 27.89
N GLU A 858 7.71 -35.29 26.85
CA GLU A 858 7.96 -36.73 26.97
C GLU A 858 9.45 -36.91 27.27
N PHE A 859 9.76 -37.35 28.49
CA PHE A 859 11.13 -37.66 28.86
C PHE A 859 11.61 -38.87 28.02
N PRO A 860 12.83 -38.83 27.45
CA PRO A 860 13.33 -39.89 26.60
C PRO A 860 13.47 -41.20 27.41
N HIS A 861 12.58 -42.15 27.17
CA HIS A 861 12.59 -43.44 27.83
C HIS A 861 13.37 -44.48 27.01
N LEU A 862 14.24 -45.24 27.67
CA LEU A 862 15.03 -46.28 27.03
C LEU A 862 14.13 -47.48 26.67
N LYS A 863 13.73 -47.58 25.41
CA LYS A 863 12.92 -48.70 24.91
C LYS A 863 13.77 -49.98 24.81
N PRO A 864 13.43 -51.07 25.54
CA PRO A 864 14.21 -52.30 25.50
C PRO A 864 14.18 -52.94 24.10
N ARG A 865 15.35 -53.39 23.62
CA ARG A 865 15.51 -54.00 22.29
C ARG A 865 16.31 -55.30 22.38
N THR A 866 15.60 -56.42 22.49
CA THR A 866 16.19 -57.76 22.43
C THR A 866 16.88 -57.98 21.08
N ARG A 867 18.09 -58.54 21.09
CA ARG A 867 18.86 -58.84 19.88
C ARG A 867 19.43 -60.25 19.99
N TYR A 868 18.93 -61.16 19.15
CA TYR A 868 19.45 -62.53 19.07
C TYR A 868 20.84 -62.53 18.42
N ILE A 869 21.77 -63.31 18.99
CA ILE A 869 23.18 -63.35 18.60
C ILE A 869 23.57 -64.83 18.43
N PRO A 870 24.11 -65.27 17.27
CA PRO A 870 24.54 -66.64 17.07
C PRO A 870 25.66 -67.06 18.03
N GLN A 871 25.61 -68.30 18.52
CA GLN A 871 26.57 -68.82 19.51
C GLN A 871 28.03 -68.83 18.98
N SER A 872 28.22 -68.90 17.66
CA SER A 872 29.51 -68.74 16.99
C SER A 872 30.10 -67.33 17.15
N VAL A 873 29.27 -66.28 17.17
CA VAL A 873 29.70 -64.89 17.38
C VAL A 873 30.12 -64.67 18.83
N VAL A 874 29.46 -65.32 19.79
CA VAL A 874 29.88 -65.31 21.20
C VAL A 874 31.24 -65.96 21.36
N LYS A 875 31.46 -67.15 20.79
CA LYS A 875 32.75 -67.87 20.89
C LYS A 875 33.92 -67.23 20.14
N SER A 876 33.67 -66.39 19.14
CA SER A 876 34.73 -65.82 18.26
C SER A 876 34.98 -64.32 18.43
N LYS A 877 34.03 -63.56 18.99
CA LYS A 877 34.14 -62.09 19.09
C LYS A 877 33.89 -61.53 20.48
N TRP A 878 33.54 -62.33 21.48
CA TRP A 878 33.40 -61.85 22.86
C TRP A 878 34.69 -62.14 23.63
N THR A 879 35.12 -61.18 24.44
CA THR A 879 36.42 -61.17 25.10
C THR A 879 36.24 -61.08 26.61
N HIS A 880 37.26 -61.51 27.36
CA HIS A 880 37.29 -61.34 28.80
C HIS A 880 37.34 -59.86 29.18
N LEU A 881 36.76 -59.51 30.33
CA LEU A 881 36.71 -58.13 30.80
C LEU A 881 38.08 -57.69 31.35
N SER A 882 38.51 -56.44 31.10
CA SER A 882 39.79 -55.91 31.61
C SER A 882 39.78 -55.81 33.14
N VAL A 883 40.93 -56.01 33.81
CA VAL A 883 41.05 -56.07 35.28
C VAL A 883 40.36 -54.90 36.00
N SER A 884 40.66 -53.65 35.60
CA SER A 884 40.02 -52.44 36.17
C SER A 884 38.48 -52.47 36.09
N ALA A 885 37.93 -52.95 34.97
CA ALA A 885 36.48 -53.11 34.78
C ALA A 885 35.92 -54.32 35.56
N GLN A 886 36.71 -55.35 35.84
CA GLN A 886 36.32 -56.41 36.77
C GLN A 886 36.20 -55.86 38.19
N ASP A 887 37.12 -54.99 38.63
CA ASP A 887 37.09 -54.40 39.97
C ASP A 887 35.89 -53.47 40.16
N GLN A 888 35.51 -52.68 39.14
CA GLN A 888 34.24 -51.94 39.13
C GLN A 888 33.01 -52.86 39.28
N VAL A 889 33.01 -54.04 38.65
CA VAL A 889 31.92 -55.02 38.83
C VAL A 889 31.90 -55.63 40.24
N LYS A 890 33.06 -55.79 40.90
CA LYS A 890 33.13 -56.20 42.32
C LYS A 890 32.55 -55.12 43.24
N GLU A 891 32.83 -53.83 42.98
CA GLU A 891 32.21 -52.71 43.69
C GLU A 891 30.67 -52.75 43.56
N ILE A 892 30.13 -52.98 42.36
CA ILE A 892 28.68 -53.16 42.15
C ILE A 892 28.12 -54.33 42.97
N PHE A 893 28.81 -55.48 43.01
CA PHE A 893 28.36 -56.63 43.80
C PHE A 893 28.35 -56.34 45.32
N LYS A 894 29.35 -55.59 45.83
CA LYS A 894 29.37 -55.13 47.22
C LYS A 894 28.23 -54.13 47.50
N ALA A 895 28.01 -53.17 46.61
CA ALA A 895 26.93 -52.19 46.73
C ALA A 895 25.55 -52.87 46.73
N ALA A 896 25.32 -53.84 45.84
CA ALA A 896 24.07 -54.60 45.75
C ALA A 896 23.80 -55.51 46.98
N LYS A 897 24.83 -55.89 47.73
CA LYS A 897 24.70 -56.66 48.99
C LYS A 897 23.94 -55.85 50.06
N TRP A 898 24.26 -54.56 50.20
CA TRP A 898 23.81 -53.74 51.33
C TRP A 898 22.28 -53.56 51.44
N PRO A 899 21.52 -53.21 50.38
CA PRO A 899 20.06 -53.08 50.47
C PRO A 899 19.36 -54.37 50.89
N VAL A 900 19.84 -55.53 50.42
CA VAL A 900 19.23 -56.82 50.73
C VAL A 900 19.49 -57.22 52.19
N VAL A 901 20.71 -57.00 52.70
CA VAL A 901 21.05 -57.23 54.11
C VAL A 901 20.31 -56.25 55.03
N ALA A 902 20.21 -54.97 54.65
CA ALA A 902 19.46 -53.95 55.41
C ALA A 902 17.94 -54.20 55.43
N SER A 903 17.38 -54.84 54.39
CA SER A 903 15.94 -55.16 54.34
C SER A 903 15.46 -56.17 55.39
N ARG A 904 16.39 -56.93 56.01
CA ARG A 904 16.07 -57.90 57.06
C ARG A 904 16.14 -57.23 58.42
N LYS A 905 15.05 -57.35 59.20
CA LYS A 905 14.92 -56.70 60.53
C LYS A 905 15.73 -57.41 61.61
N ASP A 906 15.67 -58.74 61.67
CA ASP A 906 16.31 -59.52 62.74
C ASP A 906 17.82 -59.66 62.53
N GLU A 907 18.60 -59.44 63.58
CA GLU A 907 20.06 -59.50 63.52
C GLU A 907 20.62 -60.88 63.16
N LYS A 908 19.95 -61.97 63.58
CA LYS A 908 20.33 -63.34 63.21
C LYS A 908 20.13 -63.57 61.70
N HIS A 909 18.93 -63.30 61.18
CA HIS A 909 18.61 -63.42 59.76
C HIS A 909 19.42 -62.45 58.88
N ARG A 910 19.84 -61.29 59.43
CA ARG A 910 20.77 -60.37 58.78
C ARG A 910 22.15 -61.01 58.57
N ARG A 911 22.74 -61.64 59.59
CA ARG A 911 24.02 -62.35 59.49
C ARG A 911 23.95 -63.59 58.59
N GLU A 912 22.86 -64.33 58.64
CA GLU A 912 22.63 -65.48 57.75
C GLU A 912 22.51 -65.05 56.28
N ALA A 913 21.71 -64.02 56.00
CA ALA A 913 21.64 -63.41 54.67
C ALA A 913 23.00 -62.85 54.24
N GLU A 914 23.75 -62.23 55.15
CA GLU A 914 25.08 -61.69 54.84
C GLU A 914 26.08 -62.79 54.49
N ALA A 915 26.08 -63.92 55.20
CA ALA A 915 26.94 -65.06 54.92
C ALA A 915 26.58 -65.73 53.59
N ILE A 916 25.29 -65.93 53.31
CA ILE A 916 24.80 -66.53 52.05
C ILE A 916 25.12 -65.62 50.85
N LEU A 917 24.86 -64.32 50.97
CA LEU A 917 25.18 -63.34 49.93
C LEU A 917 26.69 -63.18 49.76
N GLY A 918 27.47 -63.23 50.85
CA GLY A 918 28.94 -63.21 50.81
C GLY A 918 29.51 -64.38 50.01
N GLN A 919 29.05 -65.61 50.28
CA GLN A 919 29.43 -66.78 49.49
C GLN A 919 29.01 -66.67 48.02
N LEU A 920 27.83 -66.11 47.75
CA LEU A 920 27.33 -65.95 46.38
C LEU A 920 28.15 -64.91 45.60
N VAL A 921 28.47 -63.77 46.21
CA VAL A 921 29.37 -62.76 45.63
C VAL A 921 30.75 -63.38 45.37
N GLN A 922 31.35 -64.08 46.34
CA GLN A 922 32.66 -64.72 46.17
C GLN A 922 32.69 -65.75 45.01
N ARG A 923 31.57 -66.47 44.77
CA ARG A 923 31.41 -67.36 43.60
C ARG A 923 31.25 -66.61 42.28
N LEU A 924 30.69 -65.40 42.29
CA LEU A 924 30.63 -64.53 41.11
C LEU A 924 31.99 -63.88 40.82
N GLU A 925 32.67 -63.35 41.83
CA GLU A 925 34.00 -62.75 41.71
C GLU A 925 35.05 -63.74 41.17
N THR A 926 35.01 -65.01 41.60
CA THR A 926 35.89 -66.08 41.09
C THR A 926 35.53 -66.58 39.69
N ARG A 927 34.31 -66.31 39.19
CA ARG A 927 33.88 -66.63 37.82
C ARG A 927 34.06 -65.48 36.83
N LEU A 928 34.04 -64.24 37.31
CA LEU A 928 34.09 -63.01 36.53
C LEU A 928 35.25 -62.93 35.51
N PRO A 929 36.50 -63.34 35.82
CA PRO A 929 37.60 -63.27 34.86
C PRO A 929 37.39 -64.16 33.63
N ASN A 930 36.72 -65.30 33.81
CA ASN A 930 36.52 -66.32 32.79
C ASN A 930 35.21 -66.15 31.99
N MET A 931 34.42 -65.12 32.28
CA MET A 931 33.16 -64.88 31.59
C MET A 931 33.38 -64.01 30.33
N PRO A 932 32.87 -64.40 29.15
CA PRO A 932 33.01 -63.61 27.93
C PRO A 932 32.00 -62.45 27.90
N PHE A 933 32.45 -61.26 27.51
CA PHE A 933 31.63 -60.05 27.38
C PHE A 933 31.66 -59.49 25.94
N PRO A 934 30.61 -58.76 25.49
CA PRO A 934 30.57 -58.17 24.16
C PRO A 934 31.76 -57.22 23.89
N PRO A 935 32.35 -57.21 22.68
CA PRO A 935 33.63 -56.53 22.34
C PRO A 935 33.58 -54.99 22.30
N LYS A 936 32.59 -54.38 22.94
CA LYS A 936 32.50 -52.93 23.17
C LYS A 936 32.22 -52.59 24.64
N THR A 937 32.25 -53.56 25.56
CA THR A 937 32.19 -53.29 27.00
C THR A 937 33.46 -52.57 27.45
N LYS A 938 33.30 -51.40 28.07
CA LYS A 938 34.38 -50.59 28.65
C LYS A 938 34.11 -50.40 30.14
N GLU A 939 35.14 -50.08 30.91
CA GLU A 939 35.05 -49.75 32.35
C GLU A 939 33.94 -48.74 32.66
N LEU A 940 33.84 -47.68 31.86
CA LEU A 940 32.84 -46.61 31.96
C LEU A 940 31.38 -47.08 31.73
N HIS A 941 31.14 -48.36 31.41
CA HIS A 941 29.80 -48.94 31.34
C HIS A 941 29.35 -49.56 32.68
N PHE A 942 30.26 -49.66 33.65
CA PHE A 942 30.01 -50.19 35.00
C PHE A 942 30.11 -49.09 36.07
N ASP A 943 30.97 -48.09 35.84
CA ASP A 943 31.02 -46.87 36.64
C ASP A 943 29.80 -45.96 36.34
N LEU A 944 28.80 -45.98 37.21
CA LEU A 944 27.55 -45.21 37.05
C LEU A 944 27.79 -43.68 37.04
N GLU A 945 28.73 -43.18 37.83
CA GLU A 945 28.97 -41.75 37.99
C GLU A 945 29.61 -41.15 36.73
N LYS A 946 30.67 -41.79 36.21
CA LYS A 946 31.29 -41.43 34.93
C LYS A 946 30.33 -41.61 33.74
N LEU A 947 29.40 -42.57 33.81
CA LEU A 947 28.39 -42.77 32.76
C LEU A 947 27.32 -41.66 32.80
N MET A 948 26.87 -41.25 33.99
CA MET A 948 25.98 -40.09 34.15
C MET A 948 26.65 -38.78 33.72
N GLU A 949 27.90 -38.55 34.09
CA GLU A 949 28.66 -37.37 33.65
C GLU A 949 28.83 -37.35 32.13
N ARG A 950 29.20 -38.49 31.52
CA ARG A 950 29.30 -38.61 30.06
C ARG A 950 27.96 -38.37 29.37
N ASN A 951 26.85 -38.88 29.90
CA ASN A 951 25.52 -38.61 29.34
C ASN A 951 25.15 -37.13 29.46
N ARG A 952 25.40 -36.49 30.62
CA ARG A 952 25.19 -35.04 30.82
C ARG A 952 25.99 -34.20 29.83
N LEU A 953 27.22 -34.60 29.51
CA LEU A 953 28.08 -33.93 28.52
C LEU A 953 27.55 -34.13 27.09
N LEU A 954 27.10 -35.34 26.74
CA LEU A 954 26.45 -35.65 25.46
C LEU A 954 25.09 -34.95 25.29
N ASP A 955 24.28 -34.85 26.34
CA ASP A 955 23.01 -34.09 26.34
C ASP A 955 23.26 -32.59 26.20
N GLY A 956 24.35 -32.07 26.78
CA GLY A 956 24.81 -30.70 26.55
C GLY A 956 25.18 -30.45 25.09
N GLN A 957 25.98 -31.35 24.49
CA GLN A 957 26.33 -31.29 23.07
C GLN A 957 25.10 -31.40 22.15
N LEU A 958 24.20 -32.35 22.43
CA LEU A 958 22.96 -32.54 21.70
C LEU A 958 22.03 -31.31 21.81
N THR A 959 21.96 -30.69 22.99
CA THR A 959 21.17 -29.46 23.20
C THR A 959 21.76 -28.28 22.43
N ALA A 960 23.09 -28.13 22.41
CA ALA A 960 23.76 -27.12 21.60
C ALA A 960 23.52 -27.33 20.09
N SER A 961 23.68 -28.55 19.59
CA SER A 961 23.37 -28.90 18.18
C SER A 961 21.90 -28.68 17.83
N LEU A 962 20.96 -29.02 18.72
CA LEU A 962 19.54 -28.76 18.54
C LEU A 962 19.21 -27.26 18.59
N HIS A 963 20.00 -26.44 19.29
CA HIS A 963 19.87 -24.98 19.23
C HIS A 963 20.39 -24.43 17.89
N GLY A 964 21.57 -24.89 17.45
CA GLY A 964 22.14 -24.52 16.14
C GLY A 964 21.22 -24.89 14.97
N VAL A 965 20.67 -26.11 14.93
CA VAL A 965 19.69 -26.53 13.91
C VAL A 965 18.46 -25.62 13.90
N LYS A 966 17.95 -25.19 15.06
CA LYS A 966 16.81 -24.27 15.12
C LYS A 966 17.13 -22.85 14.65
N LEU A 967 18.37 -22.41 14.81
CA LEU A 967 18.85 -21.11 14.34
C LEU A 967 19.01 -21.13 12.81
N LEU A 968 19.53 -22.23 12.27
CA LEU A 968 19.58 -22.49 10.82
C LEU A 968 18.18 -22.65 10.21
N GLU A 969 17.27 -23.39 10.84
CA GLU A 969 15.85 -23.51 10.41
C GLU A 969 15.20 -22.11 10.32
N ALA A 970 15.52 -21.17 11.22
CA ALA A 970 14.97 -19.82 11.22
C ALA A 970 15.61 -18.87 10.19
N GLU A 971 16.92 -18.98 9.92
CA GLU A 971 17.59 -18.16 8.90
C GLU A 971 17.22 -18.65 7.48
N ILE A 972 17.01 -19.96 7.27
CA ILE A 972 16.45 -20.50 6.03
C ILE A 972 15.05 -19.91 5.76
N GLU A 973 14.17 -19.88 6.77
CA GLU A 973 12.83 -19.28 6.63
C GLU A 973 12.89 -17.77 6.32
N LYS A 974 13.98 -17.09 6.67
CA LYS A 974 14.23 -15.68 6.32
C LYS A 974 14.69 -15.53 4.87
N GLU A 975 15.65 -16.33 4.42
CA GLU A 975 16.13 -16.33 3.04
C GLU A 975 15.04 -16.78 2.04
N GLU A 976 14.16 -17.74 2.42
CA GLU A 976 13.01 -18.11 1.59
C GLU A 976 12.04 -16.93 1.35
N ARG A 977 11.84 -16.06 2.35
CA ARG A 977 11.02 -14.84 2.21
C ARG A 977 11.70 -13.79 1.33
N ALA A 978 13.02 -13.59 1.47
CA ALA A 978 13.79 -12.69 0.60
C ALA A 978 13.75 -13.15 -0.86
N LEU A 979 14.00 -14.44 -1.12
CA LEU A 979 13.97 -15.03 -2.46
C LEU A 979 12.55 -14.98 -3.07
N SER A 980 11.49 -15.04 -2.25
CA SER A 980 10.12 -14.79 -2.71
C SER A 980 9.87 -13.33 -3.11
N HIS A 981 10.48 -12.36 -2.42
CA HIS A 981 10.40 -10.94 -2.78
C HIS A 981 11.14 -10.68 -4.10
N ASP A 982 12.36 -11.17 -4.24
CA ASP A 982 13.16 -11.02 -5.47
C ASP A 982 12.48 -11.62 -6.71
N ARG A 983 11.76 -12.75 -6.55
CA ARG A 983 10.92 -13.32 -7.61
C ARG A 983 9.79 -12.38 -8.04
N ALA A 984 9.07 -11.78 -7.09
CA ALA A 984 8.01 -10.82 -7.41
C ALA A 984 8.56 -9.54 -8.07
N VAL A 985 9.74 -9.07 -7.65
CA VAL A 985 10.45 -7.96 -8.31
C VAL A 985 10.87 -8.35 -9.73
N SER A 986 11.38 -9.56 -9.94
CA SER A 986 11.73 -10.08 -11.26
C SER A 986 10.51 -10.19 -12.19
N GLU A 987 9.36 -10.64 -11.69
CA GLU A 987 8.12 -10.72 -12.46
C GLU A 987 7.58 -9.33 -12.85
N GLN A 988 7.67 -8.35 -11.94
CA GLN A 988 7.38 -6.95 -12.28
C GLN A 988 8.34 -6.39 -13.33
N LEU A 989 9.64 -6.73 -13.27
CA LEU A 989 10.64 -6.32 -14.25
C LEU A 989 10.40 -6.99 -15.61
N GLU A 990 10.04 -8.27 -15.66
CA GLU A 990 9.61 -8.94 -16.88
C GLU A 990 8.35 -8.30 -17.49
N SER A 991 7.36 -7.95 -16.68
CA SER A 991 6.16 -7.25 -17.15
C SER A 991 6.50 -5.87 -17.74
N LYS A 992 7.34 -5.10 -17.05
CA LYS A 992 7.87 -3.81 -17.54
C LYS A 992 8.70 -3.97 -18.81
N ALA A 993 9.50 -5.04 -18.93
CA ALA A 993 10.28 -5.36 -20.12
C ALA A 993 9.38 -5.73 -21.32
N LYS A 994 8.37 -6.60 -21.13
CA LYS A 994 7.38 -6.96 -22.16
C LYS A 994 6.60 -5.74 -22.66
N LEU A 995 6.24 -4.81 -21.76
CA LEU A 995 5.62 -3.53 -22.11
C LEU A 995 6.58 -2.57 -22.85
N ALA A 996 7.86 -2.53 -22.46
CA ALA A 996 8.89 -1.78 -23.18
C ALA A 996 9.14 -2.37 -24.58
N GLU A 997 9.15 -3.69 -24.71
CA GLU A 997 9.30 -4.40 -25.98
C GLU A 997 8.10 -4.16 -26.90
N GLN A 998 6.87 -4.19 -26.39
CA GLN A 998 5.69 -3.76 -27.15
C GLN A 998 5.80 -2.31 -27.63
N LYS A 999 6.29 -1.38 -26.79
CA LYS A 999 6.57 0.01 -27.21
C LYS A 999 7.68 0.09 -28.27
N HIS A 1000 8.72 -0.73 -28.19
CA HIS A 1000 9.76 -0.84 -29.21
C HIS A 1000 9.22 -1.42 -30.53
N ARG A 1001 8.36 -2.43 -30.49
CA ARG A 1001 7.66 -2.96 -31.68
C ARG A 1001 6.73 -1.88 -32.30
N GLN A 1002 6.02 -1.11 -31.48
CA GLN A 1002 5.14 -0.02 -31.95
C GLN A 1002 5.90 1.20 -32.50
N THR A 1003 7.10 1.51 -32.00
CA THR A 1003 7.96 2.57 -32.56
C THR A 1003 8.73 2.10 -33.79
N GLY A 1004 9.25 0.86 -33.79
CA GLY A 1004 9.83 0.20 -34.97
C GLY A 1004 8.81 0.00 -36.11
N ALA A 1005 7.52 -0.10 -35.79
CA ALA A 1005 6.44 -0.07 -36.79
C ALA A 1005 6.23 1.31 -37.45
N LYS A 1006 6.78 2.39 -36.86
CA LYS A 1006 6.70 3.78 -37.36
C LYS A 1006 8.01 4.27 -38.01
N LEU A 1007 9.04 3.43 -38.09
CA LEU A 1007 10.30 3.76 -38.77
C LEU A 1007 10.17 3.62 -40.29
N HIS A 1008 10.89 4.49 -41.02
CA HIS A 1008 10.90 4.54 -42.47
C HIS A 1008 11.45 3.25 -43.10
N PRO A 1009 10.93 2.76 -44.25
CA PRO A 1009 11.26 1.42 -44.77
C PRO A 1009 12.75 1.13 -44.95
N LEU A 1010 13.56 2.15 -45.31
CA LEU A 1010 15.00 2.01 -45.50
C LEU A 1010 15.80 1.75 -44.20
N LEU A 1011 15.17 1.86 -43.02
CA LEU A 1011 15.77 1.47 -41.73
C LEU A 1011 15.33 0.08 -41.26
N ARG A 1012 14.33 -0.55 -41.90
CA ARG A 1012 13.92 -1.94 -41.59
C ARG A 1012 14.88 -2.98 -42.19
N SER A 1013 15.47 -2.69 -43.35
CA SER A 1013 16.36 -3.60 -44.06
C SER A 1013 17.67 -3.91 -43.33
N SER A 1014 18.14 -3.02 -42.43
CA SER A 1014 19.37 -3.23 -41.65
C SER A 1014 19.20 -4.16 -40.44
N ALA A 1015 17.98 -4.60 -40.12
CA ALA A 1015 17.66 -5.45 -38.97
C ALA A 1015 17.18 -6.87 -39.36
N ALA A 1016 17.36 -7.25 -40.63
CA ALA A 1016 16.76 -8.44 -41.24
C ALA A 1016 17.75 -9.61 -41.47
N THR A 1017 18.74 -9.76 -40.59
CA THR A 1017 19.63 -10.94 -40.53
C THR A 1017 19.86 -11.35 -39.07
N GLY A 1018 18.76 -11.64 -38.35
CA GLY A 1018 18.79 -12.31 -37.06
C GLY A 1018 18.38 -13.77 -37.23
N ASP A 1019 19.35 -14.68 -37.10
CA ASP A 1019 19.15 -16.13 -37.07
C ASP A 1019 18.85 -16.59 -35.62
N ASP A 1020 18.33 -17.80 -35.41
CA ASP A 1020 17.77 -18.19 -34.10
C ASP A 1020 18.80 -18.19 -32.94
N ASP A 1021 18.66 -17.21 -32.04
CA ASP A 1021 19.61 -16.92 -30.96
C ASP A 1021 19.51 -17.92 -29.79
N HIS A 1022 20.06 -19.12 -30.00
CA HIS A 1022 20.16 -20.16 -28.97
C HIS A 1022 21.43 -19.95 -28.10
N PRO A 1023 21.37 -20.05 -26.76
CA PRO A 1023 22.43 -19.57 -25.85
C PRO A 1023 23.71 -20.43 -25.77
N GLU A 1024 23.94 -21.30 -26.76
CA GLU A 1024 25.22 -22.01 -26.97
C GLU A 1024 25.96 -21.50 -28.22
N SER A 1025 25.40 -20.53 -28.95
CA SER A 1025 25.95 -19.96 -30.20
C SER A 1025 27.05 -18.91 -30.02
N ILE A 1026 27.40 -18.52 -28.78
CA ILE A 1026 28.41 -17.47 -28.49
C ILE A 1026 29.84 -18.01 -28.73
N LYS A 1027 30.18 -18.19 -30.01
CA LYS A 1027 31.57 -18.32 -30.47
C LYS A 1027 32.20 -16.93 -30.45
N VAL A 1028 33.03 -16.65 -29.45
CA VAL A 1028 33.78 -15.39 -29.34
C VAL A 1028 34.90 -15.34 -30.38
N ALA A 1029 34.51 -15.13 -31.64
CA ALA A 1029 35.41 -14.90 -32.76
C ALA A 1029 35.91 -13.45 -32.71
N PHE A 1030 37.05 -13.23 -32.03
CA PHE A 1030 37.76 -11.96 -32.12
C PHE A 1030 38.17 -11.70 -33.58
N SER A 1031 37.47 -10.79 -34.25
CA SER A 1031 37.77 -10.39 -35.61
C SER A 1031 39.18 -9.79 -35.70
N THR A 1032 39.98 -10.27 -36.64
CA THR A 1032 41.38 -9.89 -36.77
C THR A 1032 41.56 -8.49 -37.32
N ARG A 1033 42.30 -7.65 -36.59
CA ARG A 1033 42.88 -6.36 -37.04
C ARG A 1033 41.87 -5.34 -37.60
N ILE A 1034 41.43 -4.42 -36.75
CA ILE A 1034 41.06 -3.08 -37.19
C ILE A 1034 42.33 -2.21 -37.13
N ASN A 1035 42.73 -1.63 -38.26
CA ASN A 1035 43.87 -0.71 -38.30
C ASN A 1035 43.45 0.64 -37.71
N ALA A 1036 44.08 1.05 -36.61
CA ALA A 1036 43.82 2.33 -35.93
C ALA A 1036 44.54 3.50 -36.63
N THR A 1037 44.15 3.81 -37.88
CA THR A 1037 44.72 4.88 -38.70
C THR A 1037 43.62 5.64 -39.46
N SER A 1038 42.58 6.11 -38.75
CA SER A 1038 41.45 6.85 -39.34
C SER A 1038 40.65 7.68 -38.31
N ILE A 1039 41.31 8.21 -37.27
CA ILE A 1039 40.76 9.26 -36.40
C ILE A 1039 41.85 10.33 -36.30
N ASP A 1040 41.55 11.54 -36.75
CA ASP A 1040 42.53 12.60 -37.00
C ASP A 1040 42.71 13.53 -35.77
N GLU A 1041 43.85 14.20 -35.69
CA GLU A 1041 44.36 14.84 -34.46
C GLU A 1041 43.76 16.23 -34.18
N THR A 1042 42.47 16.32 -33.79
CA THR A 1042 41.75 17.62 -33.68
C THR A 1042 41.11 17.96 -32.33
N ASP A 1043 41.43 17.25 -31.23
CA ASP A 1043 40.99 17.65 -29.87
C ASP A 1043 42.09 17.42 -28.82
N GLN A 1044 42.69 18.51 -28.31
CA GLN A 1044 43.85 18.43 -27.39
C GLN A 1044 43.49 17.85 -26.01
N ASP A 1045 42.25 18.03 -25.55
CA ASP A 1045 41.79 17.54 -24.24
C ASP A 1045 41.53 16.01 -24.23
N LEU A 1046 41.35 15.38 -25.40
CA LEU A 1046 41.13 13.94 -25.51
C LEU A 1046 42.41 13.11 -25.57
N VAL A 1047 43.55 13.71 -25.95
CA VAL A 1047 44.86 13.05 -26.04
C VAL A 1047 45.24 12.28 -24.75
N PRO A 1048 45.24 12.88 -23.54
CA PRO A 1048 45.63 12.14 -22.33
C PRO A 1048 44.66 11.02 -21.94
N LEU A 1049 43.38 11.11 -22.33
CA LEU A 1049 42.39 10.05 -22.08
C LEU A 1049 42.55 8.88 -23.07
N LEU A 1050 42.86 9.16 -24.33
CA LEU A 1050 43.21 8.15 -25.33
C LEU A 1050 44.51 7.43 -24.95
N ASP A 1051 45.51 8.15 -24.44
CA ASP A 1051 46.76 7.56 -23.98
C ASP A 1051 46.56 6.72 -22.69
N GLN A 1052 45.71 7.16 -21.76
CA GLN A 1052 45.30 6.31 -20.62
C GLN A 1052 44.56 5.04 -21.08
N LEU A 1053 43.60 5.16 -22.01
CA LEU A 1053 42.86 4.01 -22.55
C LEU A 1053 43.81 3.03 -23.26
N ARG A 1054 44.75 3.56 -24.04
CA ARG A 1054 45.80 2.77 -24.72
C ARG A 1054 46.68 2.03 -23.72
N ASN A 1055 47.22 2.72 -22.72
CA ASN A 1055 48.02 2.09 -21.67
C ASN A 1055 47.23 1.01 -20.90
N HIS A 1056 45.92 1.19 -20.70
CA HIS A 1056 45.06 0.18 -20.07
C HIS A 1056 44.80 -1.02 -20.99
N LEU A 1057 44.61 -0.81 -22.29
CA LEU A 1057 44.47 -1.88 -23.29
C LEU A 1057 45.78 -2.66 -23.47
N GLU A 1058 46.93 -1.99 -23.57
CA GLU A 1058 48.26 -2.62 -23.63
C GLU A 1058 48.55 -3.38 -22.32
N SER A 1059 48.16 -2.87 -21.15
CA SER A 1059 48.25 -3.60 -19.87
C SER A 1059 47.36 -4.84 -19.83
N MET A 1060 46.09 -4.76 -20.26
CA MET A 1060 45.22 -5.94 -20.36
C MET A 1060 45.76 -6.96 -21.37
N GLN A 1061 46.28 -6.51 -22.51
CA GLN A 1061 46.88 -7.38 -23.52
C GLN A 1061 48.15 -8.07 -22.98
N ALA A 1062 49.00 -7.36 -22.24
CA ALA A 1062 50.17 -7.93 -21.58
C ALA A 1062 49.79 -8.97 -20.49
N ASN A 1063 48.73 -8.71 -19.73
CA ASN A 1063 48.21 -9.66 -18.72
C ASN A 1063 47.55 -10.90 -19.34
N VAL A 1064 46.99 -10.80 -20.55
CA VAL A 1064 46.36 -11.93 -21.27
C VAL A 1064 47.36 -12.71 -22.14
N ALA A 1065 48.47 -12.11 -22.56
CA ALA A 1065 49.49 -12.75 -23.41
C ALA A 1065 49.99 -14.13 -22.89
N PRO A 1066 50.22 -14.37 -21.58
CA PRO A 1066 50.61 -15.69 -21.06
C PRO A 1066 49.53 -16.77 -21.26
N ILE A 1067 48.25 -16.38 -21.33
CA ILE A 1067 47.10 -17.30 -21.39
C ILE A 1067 46.98 -17.93 -22.79
N TYR A 1068 47.41 -17.23 -23.85
CA TYR A 1068 47.38 -17.75 -25.22
C TYR A 1068 48.27 -18.99 -25.43
N GLY A 1069 49.38 -19.12 -24.69
CA GLY A 1069 50.25 -20.30 -24.75
C GLY A 1069 49.71 -21.51 -23.95
N LEU A 1070 48.95 -21.24 -22.88
CA LEU A 1070 48.57 -22.23 -21.87
C LEU A 1070 47.78 -23.42 -22.44
N ARG A 1071 46.92 -23.18 -23.44
CA ARG A 1071 46.14 -24.26 -24.10
C ARG A 1071 47.04 -25.24 -24.87
N ASN A 1072 48.11 -24.75 -25.50
CA ASN A 1072 49.05 -25.59 -26.24
C ASN A 1072 49.98 -26.37 -25.30
N THR A 1073 50.41 -25.76 -24.18
CA THR A 1073 51.18 -26.49 -23.16
C THR A 1073 50.32 -27.52 -22.43
N ILE A 1074 49.04 -27.25 -22.19
CA ILE A 1074 48.09 -28.25 -21.63
C ILE A 1074 47.86 -29.38 -22.64
N ALA A 1075 47.70 -29.09 -23.93
CA ALA A 1075 47.57 -30.12 -24.97
C ALA A 1075 48.84 -31.00 -25.08
N GLN A 1076 50.04 -30.40 -25.06
CA GLN A 1076 51.30 -31.14 -25.04
C GLN A 1076 51.48 -31.96 -23.76
N ALA A 1077 51.11 -31.42 -22.60
CA ALA A 1077 51.11 -32.15 -21.34
C ALA A 1077 50.13 -33.33 -21.36
N HIS A 1078 48.92 -33.16 -21.90
CA HIS A 1078 47.97 -34.26 -22.09
C HIS A 1078 48.49 -35.33 -23.04
N CYS A 1079 49.06 -34.97 -24.19
CA CYS A 1079 49.65 -35.94 -25.12
C CYS A 1079 50.86 -36.69 -24.53
N ALA A 1080 51.68 -36.03 -23.71
CA ALA A 1080 52.75 -36.69 -22.96
C ALA A 1080 52.17 -37.64 -21.90
N LEU A 1081 51.09 -37.24 -21.20
CA LEU A 1081 50.43 -38.07 -20.21
C LEU A 1081 49.77 -39.30 -20.82
N THR A 1082 49.03 -39.16 -21.94
CA THR A 1082 48.42 -40.31 -22.63
C THR A 1082 49.44 -41.22 -23.28
N GLY A 1083 50.58 -40.68 -23.76
CA GLY A 1083 51.72 -41.49 -24.19
C GLY A 1083 52.22 -42.40 -23.06
N VAL A 1084 52.62 -41.82 -21.93
CA VAL A 1084 53.13 -42.58 -20.75
C VAL A 1084 52.07 -43.53 -20.18
N LEU A 1085 50.78 -43.14 -20.15
CA LEU A 1085 49.69 -44.02 -19.72
C LEU A 1085 49.48 -45.20 -20.68
N SER A 1086 49.72 -45.02 -22.00
CA SER A 1086 49.59 -46.11 -22.99
C SER A 1086 50.73 -47.13 -22.93
N GLU A 1087 51.89 -46.79 -22.36
CA GLU A 1087 52.99 -47.73 -22.11
C GLU A 1087 52.85 -48.48 -20.76
N HIS A 1088 51.87 -48.11 -19.93
CA HIS A 1088 51.73 -48.61 -18.55
C HIS A 1088 50.33 -49.09 -18.15
N MET A 1089 49.34 -49.13 -19.06
CA MET A 1089 47.99 -49.62 -18.78
C MET A 1089 47.45 -50.51 -19.91
N ASP A 1090 46.80 -51.62 -19.54
CA ASP A 1090 46.14 -52.52 -20.49
C ASP A 1090 44.97 -51.85 -21.23
N SER A 1091 44.73 -52.28 -22.47
CA SER A 1091 43.85 -51.61 -23.43
C SER A 1091 42.39 -51.44 -22.96
N GLU A 1092 41.85 -52.38 -22.17
CA GLU A 1092 40.49 -52.25 -21.61
C GLU A 1092 40.38 -51.15 -20.54
N GLN A 1093 41.47 -50.86 -19.81
CA GLN A 1093 41.45 -49.80 -18.79
C GLN A 1093 41.55 -48.41 -19.43
N PHE A 1094 42.36 -48.27 -20.47
CA PHE A 1094 42.56 -47.00 -21.18
C PHE A 1094 41.25 -46.47 -21.81
N VAL A 1095 40.39 -47.35 -22.31
CA VAL A 1095 39.06 -47.01 -22.88
C VAL A 1095 38.04 -46.59 -21.81
N SER A 1096 38.29 -46.87 -20.52
CA SER A 1096 37.35 -46.58 -19.43
C SER A 1096 37.44 -45.15 -18.85
N LEU A 1097 38.44 -44.36 -19.28
CA LEU A 1097 38.65 -42.99 -18.80
C LEU A 1097 37.78 -41.99 -19.58
N PRO A 1098 37.02 -41.09 -18.91
CA PRO A 1098 36.29 -40.03 -19.58
C PRO A 1098 37.25 -38.95 -20.09
N GLY A 1099 37.01 -38.46 -21.32
CA GLY A 1099 37.76 -37.38 -21.97
C GLY A 1099 37.28 -35.98 -21.62
#